data_AF-A0A0G0DNR1-F1
#
_entry.id   AF-A0A0G0DNR1-F1
#
_cell.length_a   1.000
_cell.length_b   1.000
_cell.length_c   1.000
_cell.angle_alpha   90.00
_cell.angle_beta   90.00
_cell.angle_gamma   90.00
#
_symmetry.space_group_name_H-M   'P 1'
#
loop_
_entity.id
_entity.type
_entity.pdbx_description
1 polymer ?
#
loop_
_entity_poly.entity_id
_entity_poly.type
_entity_poly.pdbx_seq_one_letter_code
_entity_poly.pdbx_strand_id
1 'polypeptide(L)'
;MNKPTLFSTNEGIDLAISTSKGSSRKYPNVIWFPRSKTDLQEIREVLKLALQVQNENPDSYFNDKILGEKMARIGSINVVGKLGDEYVKSYKGKNTGDVSYITNARMLMRLFRFLGLVTRLSPAKYQLTDQGLIYSQFSGDFPSTINGVNEEETVLRLLSDFAFYCVNDDSAYRDPTFQVRPFIWLLNSLLIEPQCIYQLIVTAFASKSESDQEVERIQNLLNDLRSGKTDLKKEFRKAGLNADDYSCVHNFYDSAKILVYIGGKLGLIAKGVNPEYGKKIAGNARNLKQATVFYELTEKGKVYLAHYKRNKLIYYSDLYKSLGEGEVLQAAFILASLNYSIANTRVQSIHSNFFETIIGPNWINIVTYLKTKLEIEIIEKDGYLELVSFISFNFWQSIPPEFFHLDKFSQWYQALTRELHDKSSKIKTMETDKTVVFKGEVVSSFILDKEKGVQYSVPLIEPSKLESYIKYPDMQSVYGGQDRFAGRISPTNSIIIVNEKIHIDNDIDALDLLVPLNTPDNRLREFVDLNIDALVQNFFSKSDNWEKDQHYTWVRNCFRLLGAEAIYSGSSGMLSRADVSVIGPFLGGVEAKSPRENRGSIATKAIRQAVDAKIQVANKFPEKKGLPRASIAIGRRITPHAIAEEKKWRNEGQPVLLINDMVLYYLSLKTIDIPFDQEDLVEIFTKNYGLFDKQTLKDVLFKISDKHKLSDKVKSKLNDEIKRLDLIIASGVENDED
;
A
#
# COMPACT_ATOMS: atom_id res chain seq x y z
N MET A 1 -2.58 3.16 -65.29
CA MET A 1 -2.74 4.46 -64.59
C MET A 1 -4.05 4.39 -63.82
N ASN A 2 -3.98 4.05 -62.52
CA ASN A 2 -5.16 3.75 -61.71
C ASN A 2 -5.43 4.91 -60.75
N LYS A 3 -6.70 5.37 -60.77
CA LYS A 3 -7.25 6.40 -59.89
C LYS A 3 -7.24 5.91 -58.43
N PRO A 4 -6.98 6.79 -57.45
CA PRO A 4 -7.05 6.43 -56.04
C PRO A 4 -8.51 6.35 -55.59
N THR A 5 -8.88 5.19 -55.03
CA THR A 5 -10.16 4.95 -54.38
C THR A 5 -10.14 5.63 -53.01
N LEU A 6 -11.00 6.62 -52.83
CA LEU A 6 -11.36 7.19 -51.53
C LEU A 6 -12.05 6.09 -50.69
N PHE A 7 -11.47 5.77 -49.54
CA PHE A 7 -12.13 5.00 -48.50
C PHE A 7 -13.29 5.82 -47.94
N SER A 8 -14.52 5.44 -48.28
CA SER A 8 -15.72 5.95 -47.62
C SER A 8 -15.77 5.37 -46.20
N THR A 9 -15.47 6.21 -45.21
CA THR A 9 -15.76 6.00 -43.80
C THR A 9 -17.27 6.07 -43.60
N ASN A 10 -17.95 4.93 -43.61
CA ASN A 10 -19.33 4.75 -43.17
C ASN A 10 -19.49 3.43 -42.40
N GLU A 11 -18.44 3.00 -41.68
CA GLU A 11 -18.63 2.19 -40.48
C GLU A 11 -19.01 3.17 -39.38
N GLY A 12 -20.31 3.49 -39.30
CA GLY A 12 -20.86 4.09 -38.10
C GLY A 12 -20.42 3.22 -36.92
N ILE A 13 -19.86 3.85 -35.90
CA ILE A 13 -19.57 3.23 -34.62
C ILE A 13 -20.92 2.82 -34.05
N ASP A 14 -21.36 1.62 -34.43
CA ASP A 14 -22.32 0.87 -33.67
C ASP A 14 -21.64 0.60 -32.32
N LEU A 15 -21.78 1.56 -31.41
CA LEU A 15 -22.06 1.31 -29.99
C LEU A 15 -23.40 0.56 -29.90
N ALA A 16 -23.52 -0.53 -30.66
CA ALA A 16 -24.35 -1.63 -30.32
C ALA A 16 -23.91 -1.98 -28.91
N ILE A 17 -24.80 -1.66 -27.96
CA ILE A 17 -25.08 -2.51 -26.83
C ILE A 17 -25.39 -3.87 -27.45
N SER A 18 -24.33 -4.53 -27.86
CA SER A 18 -24.32 -5.83 -28.46
C SER A 18 -24.75 -6.71 -27.30
N THR A 19 -26.04 -7.00 -27.29
CA THR A 19 -26.60 -8.19 -26.66
C THR A 19 -26.05 -9.42 -27.38
N SER A 20 -24.73 -9.46 -27.65
CA SER A 20 -24.05 -10.63 -28.18
C SER A 20 -24.43 -11.77 -27.27
N LYS A 21 -25.25 -12.67 -27.81
CA LYS A 21 -25.77 -13.90 -27.22
C LYS A 21 -24.64 -14.91 -26.90
N GLY A 22 -23.44 -14.44 -26.59
CA GLY A 22 -22.22 -15.24 -26.46
C GLY A 22 -21.27 -14.81 -25.34
N SER A 23 -21.47 -13.66 -24.67
CA SER A 23 -20.75 -13.45 -23.39
C SER A 23 -21.52 -14.19 -22.30
N SER A 24 -21.06 -15.38 -21.97
CA SER A 24 -21.60 -16.24 -20.91
C SER A 24 -21.28 -15.64 -19.53
N ARG A 25 -21.72 -14.41 -19.28
CA ARG A 25 -21.74 -13.85 -17.93
C ARG A 25 -22.63 -14.74 -17.10
N LYS A 26 -21.98 -15.57 -16.29
CA LYS A 26 -22.64 -16.62 -15.51
C LYS A 26 -23.65 -16.04 -14.50
N TYR A 27 -23.54 -14.74 -14.16
CA TYR A 27 -24.32 -14.08 -13.11
C TYR A 27 -24.58 -12.58 -13.39
N PRO A 28 -25.66 -12.20 -14.11
CA PRO A 28 -25.93 -10.79 -14.48
C PRO A 28 -26.47 -9.93 -13.32
N ASN A 29 -26.89 -10.55 -12.22
CA ASN A 29 -27.62 -9.88 -11.15
C ASN A 29 -26.75 -9.55 -9.93
N VAL A 30 -25.48 -9.94 -9.92
CA VAL A 30 -24.57 -9.69 -8.79
C VAL A 30 -23.23 -9.16 -9.28
N ILE A 31 -22.70 -8.16 -8.57
CA ILE A 31 -21.36 -7.62 -8.71
C ILE A 31 -20.36 -8.73 -8.38
N TRP A 32 -19.54 -9.10 -9.35
CA TRP A 32 -18.54 -10.15 -9.21
C TRP A 32 -17.13 -9.62 -9.46
N PHE A 33 -16.23 -9.84 -8.49
CA PHE A 33 -14.81 -9.57 -8.67
C PHE A 33 -14.06 -10.88 -8.85
N PRO A 34 -13.06 -10.90 -9.72
CA PRO A 34 -12.22 -12.05 -9.79
C PRO A 34 -11.43 -12.23 -8.48
N ARG A 35 -11.28 -13.50 -8.04
CA ARG A 35 -10.47 -13.83 -6.86
C ARG A 35 -9.05 -13.30 -7.09
N SER A 36 -8.66 -12.35 -6.25
CA SER A 36 -7.41 -11.62 -6.38
C SER A 36 -6.71 -11.53 -5.02
N LYS A 37 -5.49 -10.98 -5.03
CA LYS A 37 -4.78 -10.64 -3.79
C LYS A 37 -5.55 -9.56 -3.06
N THR A 38 -5.59 -9.65 -1.74
CA THR A 38 -6.29 -8.69 -0.86
C THR A 38 -5.32 -7.81 -0.07
N ASP A 39 -4.04 -8.17 -0.08
CA ASP A 39 -3.00 -7.39 0.57
C ASP A 39 -2.56 -6.21 -0.32
N LEU A 40 -2.64 -5.00 0.22
CA LEU A 40 -2.28 -3.77 -0.47
C LEU A 40 -0.78 -3.72 -0.81
N GLN A 41 0.07 -4.32 0.03
CA GLN A 41 1.51 -4.45 -0.25
C GLN A 41 1.77 -5.42 -1.41
N GLU A 42 1.06 -6.55 -1.46
CA GLU A 42 1.18 -7.46 -2.60
C GLU A 42 0.69 -6.80 -3.90
N ILE A 43 -0.40 -6.02 -3.85
CA ILE A 43 -0.91 -5.24 -4.99
C ILE A 43 0.18 -4.30 -5.53
N ARG A 44 0.85 -3.56 -4.63
CA ARG A 44 1.98 -2.68 -4.96
C ARG A 44 3.14 -3.42 -5.62
N GLU A 45 3.57 -4.55 -5.04
CA GLU A 45 4.69 -5.32 -5.59
C GLU A 45 4.36 -5.89 -6.98
N VAL A 46 3.10 -6.24 -7.24
CA VAL A 46 2.69 -6.65 -8.59
C VAL A 46 2.65 -5.47 -9.56
N LEU A 47 2.27 -4.27 -9.13
CA LEU A 47 2.34 -3.07 -9.97
C LEU A 47 3.79 -2.69 -10.31
N LYS A 48 4.74 -2.82 -9.37
CA LYS A 48 6.17 -2.68 -9.64
C LYS A 48 6.65 -3.67 -10.68
N LEU A 49 6.23 -4.93 -10.55
CA LEU A 49 6.56 -5.96 -11.52
C LEU A 49 5.95 -5.67 -12.89
N ALA A 50 4.71 -5.17 -12.94
CA ALA A 50 4.08 -4.74 -14.17
C ALA A 50 4.85 -3.59 -14.84
N LEU A 51 5.28 -2.58 -14.07
CA LEU A 51 6.14 -1.50 -14.54
C LEU A 51 7.47 -2.02 -15.09
N GLN A 52 8.09 -2.96 -14.39
CA GLN A 52 9.32 -3.59 -14.86
C GLN A 52 9.11 -4.30 -16.21
N VAL A 53 8.06 -5.12 -16.35
CA VAL A 53 7.74 -5.80 -17.62
C VAL A 53 7.44 -4.79 -18.72
N GLN A 54 6.73 -3.71 -18.39
CA GLN A 54 6.43 -2.62 -19.31
C GLN A 54 7.72 -1.98 -19.85
N ASN A 55 8.67 -1.68 -18.98
CA ASN A 55 9.95 -1.03 -19.34
C ASN A 55 10.91 -1.96 -20.09
N GLU A 56 10.84 -3.27 -19.86
CA GLU A 56 11.60 -4.27 -20.61
C GLU A 56 11.06 -4.50 -22.03
N ASN A 57 9.80 -4.13 -22.29
CA ASN A 57 9.17 -4.27 -23.59
C ASN A 57 9.40 -3.00 -24.44
N PRO A 58 10.00 -3.10 -25.64
CA PRO A 58 10.23 -1.95 -26.53
C PRO A 58 8.97 -1.14 -26.85
N ASP A 59 7.81 -1.79 -26.86
CA ASP A 59 6.51 -1.16 -27.15
C ASP A 59 5.82 -0.60 -25.89
N SER A 60 6.49 -0.59 -24.73
CA SER A 60 5.99 -0.06 -23.45
C SER A 60 4.63 -0.63 -22.99
N TYR A 61 4.42 -1.94 -23.15
CA TYR A 61 3.24 -2.65 -22.62
C TYR A 61 3.62 -3.97 -21.92
N PHE A 62 2.69 -4.51 -21.13
CA PHE A 62 2.79 -5.86 -20.59
C PHE A 62 1.52 -6.68 -20.89
N ASN A 63 1.58 -8.00 -20.71
CA ASN A 63 0.43 -8.91 -20.86
C ASN A 63 0.29 -9.83 -19.65
N ASP A 64 -0.89 -10.44 -19.49
CA ASP A 64 -1.23 -11.32 -18.36
C ASP A 64 -0.34 -12.57 -18.31
N LYS A 65 0.10 -13.09 -19.46
CA LYS A 65 1.01 -14.23 -19.53
C LYS A 65 2.40 -13.90 -18.96
N ILE A 66 3.06 -12.87 -19.48
CA ILE A 66 4.42 -12.48 -19.05
C ILE A 66 4.41 -12.06 -17.59
N LEU A 67 3.43 -11.24 -17.19
CA LEU A 67 3.29 -10.82 -15.80
C LEU A 67 3.04 -12.03 -14.88
N GLY A 68 2.14 -12.94 -15.27
CA GLY A 68 1.85 -14.17 -14.50
C GLY A 68 3.07 -15.08 -14.36
N GLU A 69 3.88 -15.24 -15.42
CA GLU A 69 5.14 -16.00 -15.35
C GLU A 69 6.12 -15.36 -14.37
N LYS A 70 6.27 -14.03 -14.40
CA LYS A 70 7.14 -13.33 -13.44
C LYS A 70 6.61 -13.41 -12.01
N MET A 71 5.29 -13.24 -11.81
CA MET A 71 4.65 -13.40 -10.50
C MET A 71 4.87 -14.81 -9.92
N ALA A 72 4.77 -15.85 -10.75
CA ALA A 72 5.07 -17.22 -10.38
C ALA A 72 6.56 -17.41 -9.99
N ARG A 73 7.48 -16.79 -10.74
CA ARG A 73 8.92 -16.85 -10.48
C ARG A 73 9.33 -16.24 -9.15
N ILE A 74 8.75 -15.10 -8.78
CA ILE A 74 9.03 -14.43 -7.49
C ILE A 74 8.23 -15.01 -6.32
N GLY A 75 7.46 -16.07 -6.55
CA GLY A 75 6.66 -16.70 -5.51
C GLY A 75 5.41 -15.93 -5.10
N SER A 76 4.96 -14.95 -5.88
CA SER A 76 3.71 -14.22 -5.65
C SER A 76 2.47 -15.09 -5.95
N ILE A 77 2.62 -16.06 -6.86
CA ILE A 77 1.63 -17.10 -7.15
C ILE A 77 2.30 -18.46 -7.03
N ASN A 78 1.89 -19.26 -6.04
CA ASN A 78 2.44 -20.59 -5.80
C ASN A 78 1.33 -21.64 -5.76
N VAL A 79 1.66 -22.85 -6.20
CA VAL A 79 0.92 -24.06 -5.85
C VAL A 79 1.75 -24.85 -4.84
N VAL A 80 1.08 -25.46 -3.87
CA VAL A 80 1.72 -26.28 -2.84
C VAL A 80 2.68 -27.28 -3.50
N GLY A 81 3.97 -27.20 -3.14
CA GLY A 81 5.00 -28.13 -3.59
C GLY A 81 5.72 -27.78 -4.90
N LYS A 82 5.41 -26.67 -5.58
CA LYS A 82 6.16 -26.20 -6.77
C LYS A 82 6.38 -24.70 -6.71
N LEU A 83 7.64 -24.26 -6.86
CA LEU A 83 8.02 -22.84 -6.84
C LEU A 83 8.72 -22.44 -8.13
N GLY A 84 8.59 -21.16 -8.47
CA GLY A 84 9.33 -20.51 -9.51
C GLY A 84 9.24 -21.19 -10.88
N ASP A 85 10.39 -21.48 -11.48
CA ASP A 85 10.47 -22.08 -12.82
C ASP A 85 9.86 -23.49 -12.89
N GLU A 86 9.91 -24.27 -11.81
CA GLU A 86 9.30 -25.60 -11.79
C GLU A 86 7.77 -25.50 -11.91
N TYR A 87 7.18 -24.52 -11.22
CA TYR A 87 5.76 -24.23 -11.31
C TYR A 87 5.36 -23.80 -12.73
N VAL A 88 6.11 -22.87 -13.34
CA VAL A 88 5.87 -22.42 -14.73
C VAL A 88 5.99 -23.58 -15.73
N LYS A 89 7.06 -24.40 -15.61
CA LYS A 89 7.30 -25.57 -16.48
C LYS A 89 6.18 -26.61 -16.39
N SER A 90 5.51 -26.75 -15.24
CA SER A 90 4.40 -27.70 -15.06
C SER A 90 3.15 -27.42 -15.92
N TYR A 91 3.09 -26.24 -16.55
CA TYR A 91 2.04 -25.84 -17.49
C TYR A 91 2.52 -25.77 -18.95
N LYS A 92 3.75 -26.23 -19.25
CA LYS A 92 4.24 -26.28 -20.63
C LYS A 92 3.31 -27.14 -21.50
N GLY A 93 2.80 -26.56 -22.60
CA GLY A 93 1.89 -27.24 -23.53
C GLY A 93 0.41 -27.25 -23.12
N LYS A 94 0.03 -26.67 -21.99
CA LYS A 94 -1.39 -26.52 -21.60
C LYS A 94 -2.01 -25.30 -22.26
N ASN A 95 -3.33 -25.34 -22.48
CA ASN A 95 -4.09 -24.19 -22.97
C ASN A 95 -4.01 -23.03 -21.96
N THR A 96 -3.91 -21.80 -22.46
CA THR A 96 -3.79 -20.57 -21.63
C THR A 96 -4.88 -20.45 -20.56
N GLY A 97 -6.10 -20.93 -20.84
CA GLY A 97 -7.21 -20.95 -19.88
C GLY A 97 -6.98 -21.86 -18.67
N ASP A 98 -6.17 -22.91 -18.83
CA ASP A 98 -5.85 -23.89 -17.80
C ASP A 98 -4.58 -23.53 -17.02
N VAL A 99 -3.90 -22.45 -17.39
CA VAL A 99 -2.66 -22.00 -16.74
C VAL A 99 -2.98 -21.08 -15.58
N SER A 100 -2.90 -21.64 -14.36
CA SER A 100 -3.35 -20.95 -13.14
C SER A 100 -2.66 -19.59 -12.89
N TYR A 101 -1.34 -19.46 -13.12
CA TYR A 101 -0.65 -18.18 -12.93
C TYR A 101 -1.08 -17.11 -13.93
N ILE A 102 -1.43 -17.50 -15.17
CA ILE A 102 -1.97 -16.56 -16.17
C ILE A 102 -3.38 -16.14 -15.76
N THR A 103 -4.21 -17.08 -15.33
CA THR A 103 -5.56 -16.78 -14.85
C THR A 103 -5.52 -15.82 -13.66
N ASN A 104 -4.66 -16.06 -12.67
CA ASN A 104 -4.47 -15.16 -11.52
C ASN A 104 -4.00 -13.75 -11.93
N ALA A 105 -3.02 -13.65 -12.83
CA ALA A 105 -2.57 -12.35 -13.35
C ALA A 105 -3.70 -11.62 -14.09
N ARG A 106 -4.46 -12.32 -14.94
CA ARG A 106 -5.64 -11.76 -15.64
C ARG A 106 -6.70 -11.24 -14.67
N MET A 107 -6.98 -12.01 -13.62
CA MET A 107 -7.91 -11.64 -12.56
C MET A 107 -7.45 -10.36 -11.83
N LEU A 108 -6.17 -10.28 -11.48
CA LEU A 108 -5.60 -9.10 -10.84
C LEU A 108 -5.57 -7.88 -11.76
N MET A 109 -5.26 -8.06 -13.06
CA MET A 109 -5.32 -6.96 -14.04
C MET A 109 -6.71 -6.40 -14.20
N ARG A 110 -7.74 -7.24 -14.09
CA ARG A 110 -9.12 -6.76 -14.07
C ARG A 110 -9.41 -5.90 -12.83
N LEU A 111 -8.92 -6.28 -11.66
CA LEU A 111 -9.00 -5.42 -10.46
C LEU A 111 -8.24 -4.10 -10.66
N PHE A 112 -7.03 -4.13 -11.22
CA PHE A 112 -6.25 -2.91 -11.45
C PHE A 112 -6.92 -1.97 -12.45
N ARG A 113 -7.57 -2.50 -13.49
CA ARG A 113 -8.37 -1.69 -14.42
C ARG A 113 -9.57 -1.05 -13.72
N PHE A 114 -10.26 -1.81 -12.88
CA PHE A 114 -11.36 -1.32 -12.05
C PHE A 114 -10.96 -0.23 -11.07
N LEU A 115 -9.72 -0.26 -10.57
CA LEU A 115 -9.15 0.80 -9.74
C LEU A 115 -8.52 1.94 -10.57
N GLY A 116 -8.54 1.86 -11.91
CA GLY A 116 -7.91 2.87 -12.77
C GLY A 116 -6.38 2.89 -12.71
N LEU A 117 -5.75 1.82 -12.21
CA LEU A 117 -4.29 1.67 -12.10
C LEU A 117 -3.66 1.14 -13.39
N VAL A 118 -4.46 0.45 -14.20
CA VAL A 118 -4.05 -0.15 -15.48
C VAL A 118 -5.07 0.23 -16.55
N THR A 119 -4.60 0.53 -17.75
CA THR A 119 -5.43 0.65 -18.95
C THR A 119 -5.16 -0.50 -19.92
N ARG A 120 -6.14 -0.83 -20.78
CA ARG A 120 -6.03 -1.87 -21.80
C ARG A 120 -5.84 -1.20 -23.16
N LEU A 121 -4.71 -1.47 -23.81
CA LEU A 121 -4.38 -0.93 -25.13
C LEU A 121 -5.00 -1.77 -26.26
N SER A 122 -5.04 -3.09 -26.08
CA SER A 122 -5.63 -4.04 -27.03
C SER A 122 -6.01 -5.33 -26.31
N PRO A 123 -6.58 -6.35 -26.99
CA PRO A 123 -6.70 -7.67 -26.40
C PRO A 123 -5.36 -8.16 -25.86
N ALA A 124 -5.35 -8.47 -24.56
CA ALA A 124 -4.18 -8.91 -23.80
C ALA A 124 -2.99 -7.93 -23.66
N LYS A 125 -3.06 -6.67 -24.13
CA LYS A 125 -2.02 -5.66 -23.91
C LYS A 125 -2.47 -4.61 -22.90
N TYR A 126 -1.65 -4.36 -21.90
CA TYR A 126 -1.93 -3.47 -20.77
C TYR A 126 -0.78 -2.50 -20.54
N GLN A 127 -1.11 -1.35 -19.96
CA GLN A 127 -0.16 -0.32 -19.56
C GLN A 127 -0.57 0.25 -18.20
N LEU A 128 0.38 0.63 -17.35
CA LEU A 128 0.10 1.40 -16.14
C LEU A 128 -0.40 2.80 -16.51
N THR A 129 -1.44 3.26 -15.82
CA THR A 129 -1.84 4.68 -15.86
C THR A 129 -0.91 5.52 -15.00
N ASP A 130 -1.01 6.84 -15.07
CA ASP A 130 -0.27 7.74 -14.16
C ASP A 130 -0.51 7.38 -12.69
N GLN A 131 -1.76 7.04 -12.35
CA GLN A 131 -2.13 6.56 -11.02
C GLN A 131 -1.46 5.23 -10.67
N GLY A 132 -1.39 4.30 -11.62
CA GLY A 132 -0.66 3.03 -11.48
C GLY A 132 0.85 3.24 -11.28
N LEU A 133 1.43 4.20 -12.00
CA LEU A 133 2.84 4.57 -11.87
C LEU A 133 3.13 5.13 -10.47
N ILE A 134 2.34 6.09 -10.00
CA ILE A 134 2.46 6.63 -8.63
C ILE A 134 2.32 5.50 -7.62
N TYR A 135 1.29 4.65 -7.75
CA TYR A 135 1.07 3.56 -6.80
C TYR A 135 2.22 2.54 -6.78
N SER A 136 2.85 2.29 -7.92
CA SER A 136 4.00 1.38 -8.01
C SER A 136 5.25 1.91 -7.27
N GLN A 137 5.32 3.20 -6.96
CA GLN A 137 6.49 3.81 -6.31
C GLN A 137 6.47 3.65 -4.78
N PHE A 138 5.32 3.37 -4.17
CA PHE A 138 5.24 3.12 -2.72
C PHE A 138 6.17 1.97 -2.30
N SER A 139 6.73 2.02 -1.10
CA SER A 139 7.67 1.02 -0.59
C SER A 139 7.61 0.93 0.94
N GLY A 140 8.11 -0.15 1.54
CA GLY A 140 8.05 -0.36 2.99
C GLY A 140 6.71 -0.91 3.49
N ASP A 141 6.34 -0.56 4.72
CA ASP A 141 5.09 -1.00 5.35
C ASP A 141 3.90 -0.14 4.89
N PHE A 142 2.68 -0.68 4.97
CA PHE A 142 1.46 0.06 4.61
C PHE A 142 0.85 0.69 5.88
N PRO A 143 0.44 1.98 5.84
CA PRO A 143 0.59 2.90 4.71
C PRO A 143 2.00 3.48 4.63
N SER A 144 2.46 3.76 3.41
CA SER A 144 3.72 4.47 3.16
C SER A 144 3.48 5.88 2.59
N THR A 145 4.55 6.66 2.46
CA THR A 145 4.49 8.01 1.85
C THR A 145 5.58 8.16 0.80
N ILE A 146 5.24 8.78 -0.33
CA ILE A 146 6.20 9.13 -1.40
C ILE A 146 5.99 10.58 -1.81
N ASN A 147 7.03 11.41 -1.75
CA ASN A 147 6.99 12.82 -2.17
C ASN A 147 5.81 13.62 -1.57
N GLY A 148 5.42 13.32 -0.33
CA GLY A 148 4.27 13.95 0.35
C GLY A 148 2.91 13.32 0.07
N VAL A 149 2.82 12.39 -0.89
CA VAL A 149 1.59 11.63 -1.18
C VAL A 149 1.46 10.49 -0.20
N ASN A 150 0.32 10.41 0.49
CA ASN A 150 -0.01 9.34 1.42
C ASN A 150 -0.66 8.14 0.69
N GLU A 151 -0.15 6.93 0.92
CA GLU A 151 -0.66 5.71 0.27
C GLU A 151 -2.09 5.39 0.70
N GLU A 152 -2.43 5.58 1.96
CA GLU A 152 -3.78 5.33 2.49
C GLU A 152 -4.81 6.23 1.80
N GLU A 153 -4.54 7.54 1.74
CA GLU A 153 -5.40 8.52 1.06
C GLU A 153 -5.55 8.20 -0.43
N THR A 154 -4.46 7.74 -1.06
CA THR A 154 -4.48 7.29 -2.45
C THR A 154 -5.43 6.10 -2.63
N VAL A 155 -5.33 5.07 -1.78
CA VAL A 155 -6.23 3.90 -1.83
C VAL A 155 -7.68 4.30 -1.57
N LEU A 156 -7.92 5.16 -0.58
CA LEU A 156 -9.25 5.66 -0.23
C LEU A 156 -9.91 6.34 -1.44
N ARG A 157 -9.18 7.23 -2.13
CA ARG A 157 -9.67 7.88 -3.35
C ARG A 157 -9.97 6.89 -4.48
N LEU A 158 -9.10 5.89 -4.70
CA LEU A 158 -9.33 4.87 -5.72
C LEU A 158 -10.62 4.09 -5.45
N LEU A 159 -10.89 3.78 -4.18
CA LEU A 159 -12.09 3.05 -3.76
C LEU A 159 -13.35 3.92 -3.78
N SER A 160 -13.24 5.22 -3.50
CA SER A 160 -14.39 6.14 -3.59
C SER A 160 -14.88 6.31 -5.02
N ASP A 161 -13.97 6.22 -5.99
CA ASP A 161 -14.27 6.35 -7.41
C ASP A 161 -14.52 5.02 -8.12
N PHE A 162 -14.36 3.90 -7.42
CA PHE A 162 -14.51 2.58 -8.00
C PHE A 162 -15.93 2.37 -8.52
N ALA A 163 -16.08 2.30 -9.85
CA ALA A 163 -17.33 1.98 -10.54
C ALA A 163 -17.24 0.68 -11.35
N PHE A 164 -18.35 -0.06 -11.43
CA PHE A 164 -18.42 -1.34 -12.16
C PHE A 164 -18.57 -1.17 -13.67
N TYR A 165 -19.19 -0.07 -14.10
CA TYR A 165 -19.05 0.42 -15.47
C TYR A 165 -17.66 1.06 -15.61
N CYS A 166 -16.68 0.22 -15.92
CA CYS A 166 -15.35 0.67 -16.26
C CYS A 166 -15.14 0.49 -17.75
N VAL A 167 -14.86 1.58 -18.44
CA VAL A 167 -14.55 1.56 -19.87
C VAL A 167 -13.26 0.80 -20.19
N ASN A 168 -12.35 0.66 -19.22
CA ASN A 168 -11.18 -0.19 -19.37
C ASN A 168 -11.54 -1.68 -19.26
N ASP A 169 -12.75 -2.06 -18.81
CA ASP A 169 -13.17 -3.45 -18.88
C ASP A 169 -13.52 -3.87 -20.32
N ASP A 170 -13.45 -5.18 -20.57
CA ASP A 170 -13.83 -5.74 -21.84
C ASP A 170 -15.31 -5.41 -22.15
N SER A 171 -15.63 -5.00 -23.38
CA SER A 171 -16.98 -4.54 -23.74
C SER A 171 -18.06 -5.59 -23.47
N ALA A 172 -17.72 -6.87 -23.60
CA ALA A 172 -18.59 -8.00 -23.24
C ALA A 172 -18.90 -8.09 -21.74
N TYR A 173 -18.15 -7.37 -20.92
CA TYR A 173 -18.26 -7.25 -19.48
C TYR A 173 -18.60 -5.84 -19.01
N ARG A 174 -18.93 -4.90 -19.89
CA ARG A 174 -19.50 -3.62 -19.46
C ARG A 174 -20.99 -3.83 -19.13
N ASP A 175 -21.40 -3.45 -17.92
CA ASP A 175 -22.79 -3.62 -17.47
C ASP A 175 -23.37 -2.28 -17.02
N PRO A 176 -24.17 -1.61 -17.88
CA PRO A 176 -24.75 -0.34 -17.51
C PRO A 176 -25.86 -0.47 -16.45
N THR A 177 -26.28 -1.70 -16.10
CA THR A 177 -27.32 -1.90 -15.07
C THR A 177 -26.80 -1.70 -13.65
N PHE A 178 -25.49 -1.79 -13.43
CA PHE A 178 -24.88 -1.54 -12.11
C PHE A 178 -24.47 -0.07 -12.01
N GLN A 179 -25.42 0.75 -11.57
CA GLN A 179 -25.22 2.17 -11.28
C GLN A 179 -24.83 2.39 -9.82
N VAL A 180 -23.77 1.71 -9.37
CA VAL A 180 -23.29 1.77 -7.99
C VAL A 180 -21.76 1.79 -7.90
N ARG A 181 -21.23 2.52 -6.90
CA ARG A 181 -19.83 2.42 -6.42
C ARG A 181 -19.75 1.28 -5.41
N PRO A 182 -19.18 0.12 -5.76
CA PRO A 182 -19.31 -1.08 -4.94
C PRO A 182 -18.73 -0.91 -3.53
N PHE A 183 -17.65 -0.14 -3.37
CA PHE A 183 -17.04 0.08 -2.06
C PHE A 183 -17.85 1.04 -1.18
N ILE A 184 -18.28 2.19 -1.72
CA ILE A 184 -19.15 3.13 -0.99
C ILE A 184 -20.45 2.45 -0.57
N TRP A 185 -21.03 1.65 -1.47
CA TRP A 185 -22.27 0.95 -1.19
C TRP A 185 -22.12 -0.21 -0.20
N LEU A 186 -20.97 -0.90 -0.21
CA LEU A 186 -20.60 -1.84 0.85
C LEU A 186 -20.63 -1.14 2.22
N LEU A 187 -19.99 0.03 2.35
CA LEU A 187 -19.98 0.78 3.61
C LEU A 187 -21.38 1.27 3.99
N ASN A 188 -22.19 1.73 3.03
CA ASN A 188 -23.57 2.17 3.28
C ASN A 188 -24.47 1.00 3.74
N SER A 189 -24.28 -0.20 3.20
CA SER A 189 -24.95 -1.40 3.68
C SER A 189 -24.55 -1.71 5.13
N LEU A 190 -23.25 -1.62 5.46
CA LEU A 190 -22.73 -1.83 6.82
C LEU A 190 -23.14 -0.73 7.82
N LEU A 191 -23.51 0.47 7.34
CA LEU A 191 -24.07 1.54 8.18
C LEU A 191 -25.45 1.18 8.71
N ILE A 192 -26.25 0.41 7.95
CA ILE A 192 -27.59 -0.03 8.35
C ILE A 192 -27.48 -0.97 9.56
N GLU A 193 -26.63 -2.00 9.45
CA GLU A 193 -26.25 -2.88 10.56
C GLU A 193 -25.03 -3.75 10.23
N PRO A 194 -24.38 -4.37 11.23
CA PRO A 194 -23.35 -5.37 11.02
C PRO A 194 -23.85 -6.58 10.22
N GLN A 195 -23.06 -7.02 9.22
CA GLN A 195 -23.46 -8.09 8.30
C GLN A 195 -22.33 -9.12 8.09
N CYS A 196 -22.69 -10.38 7.87
CA CYS A 196 -21.74 -11.39 7.39
C CYS A 196 -21.54 -11.27 5.86
N ILE A 197 -20.48 -11.87 5.31
CA ILE A 197 -20.20 -11.82 3.86
C ILE A 197 -21.38 -12.31 3.01
N TYR A 198 -22.12 -13.33 3.46
CA TYR A 198 -23.25 -13.85 2.69
C TYR A 198 -24.42 -12.86 2.61
N GLN A 199 -24.68 -12.11 3.69
CA GLN A 199 -25.65 -11.02 3.66
C GLN A 199 -25.17 -9.92 2.70
N LEU A 200 -23.90 -9.54 2.78
CA LEU A 200 -23.31 -8.54 1.88
C LEU A 200 -23.47 -8.88 0.40
N ILE A 201 -23.41 -10.17 0.03
CA ILE A 201 -23.63 -10.61 -1.36
C ILE A 201 -25.05 -10.27 -1.84
N VAL A 202 -26.07 -10.52 -1.02
CA VAL A 202 -27.49 -10.29 -1.38
C VAL A 202 -27.97 -8.87 -1.05
N THR A 203 -27.19 -8.09 -0.31
CA THR A 203 -27.40 -6.67 -0.05
C THR A 203 -26.52 -5.83 -0.98
N ALA A 204 -25.31 -5.49 -0.56
CA ALA A 204 -24.42 -4.57 -1.25
C ALA A 204 -24.07 -5.01 -2.67
N PHE A 205 -23.72 -6.28 -2.88
CA PHE A 205 -23.27 -6.76 -4.20
C PHE A 205 -24.40 -7.14 -5.16
N ALA A 206 -25.64 -7.30 -4.69
CA ALA A 206 -26.82 -7.46 -5.53
C ALA A 206 -27.46 -6.11 -5.92
N SER A 207 -26.97 -5.01 -5.35
CA SER A 207 -27.56 -3.69 -5.57
C SER A 207 -27.23 -3.12 -6.93
N LYS A 208 -28.22 -2.46 -7.54
CA LYS A 208 -28.11 -1.88 -8.89
C LYS A 208 -28.00 -0.36 -8.91
N SER A 209 -28.34 0.32 -7.82
CA SER A 209 -28.29 1.77 -7.68
C SER A 209 -27.89 2.18 -6.27
N GLU A 210 -27.51 3.46 -6.08
CA GLU A 210 -27.26 4.07 -4.76
C GLU A 210 -28.47 4.83 -4.20
N SER A 211 -29.70 4.48 -4.62
CA SER A 211 -30.92 5.22 -4.26
C SER A 211 -31.42 4.91 -2.84
N ASP A 212 -32.22 5.81 -2.26
CA ASP A 212 -32.88 5.59 -0.98
C ASP A 212 -33.84 4.39 -1.00
N GLN A 213 -34.45 4.10 -2.15
CA GLN A 213 -35.26 2.89 -2.35
C GLN A 213 -34.42 1.62 -2.16
N GLU A 214 -33.16 1.64 -2.58
CA GLU A 214 -32.26 0.51 -2.40
C GLU A 214 -31.85 0.34 -0.92
N VAL A 215 -31.71 1.45 -0.18
CA VAL A 215 -31.51 1.42 1.29
C VAL A 215 -32.70 0.76 1.97
N GLU A 216 -33.92 1.17 1.61
CA GLU A 216 -35.16 0.58 2.15
C GLU A 216 -35.27 -0.91 1.82
N ARG A 217 -34.94 -1.30 0.58
CA ARG A 217 -34.89 -2.70 0.15
C ARG A 217 -33.93 -3.51 1.02
N ILE A 218 -32.72 -3.01 1.26
CA ILE A 218 -31.72 -3.69 2.09
C ILE A 218 -32.22 -3.83 3.52
N GLN A 219 -32.80 -2.76 4.10
CA GLN A 219 -33.32 -2.79 5.46
C GLN A 219 -34.47 -3.80 5.62
N ASN A 220 -35.40 -3.85 4.66
CA ASN A 220 -36.48 -4.83 4.65
C ASN A 220 -35.97 -6.27 4.52
N LEU A 221 -35.02 -6.50 3.61
CA LEU A 221 -34.37 -7.80 3.42
C LEU A 221 -33.69 -8.29 4.71
N LEU A 222 -32.94 -7.41 5.38
CA LEU A 222 -32.24 -7.72 6.62
C LEU A 222 -33.21 -8.02 7.78
N ASN A 223 -34.30 -7.26 7.86
CA ASN A 223 -35.39 -7.53 8.81
C ASN A 223 -36.03 -8.90 8.56
N ASP A 224 -36.31 -9.25 7.30
CA ASP A 224 -36.90 -10.54 6.94
C ASP A 224 -35.96 -11.72 7.25
N LEU A 225 -34.65 -11.55 7.04
CA LEU A 225 -33.63 -12.53 7.43
C LEU A 225 -33.58 -12.70 8.95
N ARG A 226 -33.64 -11.60 9.70
CA ARG A 226 -33.61 -11.62 11.18
C ARG A 226 -34.87 -12.25 11.78
N SER A 227 -36.04 -11.98 11.21
CA SER A 227 -37.32 -12.53 11.66
C SER A 227 -37.58 -13.95 11.16
N GLY A 228 -36.75 -14.47 10.23
CA GLY A 228 -36.95 -15.78 9.61
C GLY A 228 -38.08 -15.81 8.58
N LYS A 229 -38.54 -14.66 8.09
CA LYS A 229 -39.52 -14.57 6.98
C LYS A 229 -38.89 -14.98 5.65
N THR A 230 -37.57 -14.83 5.54
CA THR A 230 -36.76 -15.34 4.43
C THR A 230 -35.47 -15.95 4.95
N ASP A 231 -34.72 -16.61 4.06
CA ASP A 231 -33.40 -17.19 4.35
C ASP A 231 -32.41 -16.83 3.24
N LEU A 232 -31.10 -16.96 3.52
CA LEU A 232 -30.06 -16.63 2.54
C LEU A 232 -30.22 -17.44 1.24
N LYS A 233 -30.64 -18.71 1.31
CA LYS A 233 -30.79 -19.58 0.14
C LYS A 233 -31.83 -19.02 -0.84
N LYS A 234 -32.96 -18.54 -0.33
CA LYS A 234 -34.03 -17.90 -1.11
C LYS A 234 -33.54 -16.58 -1.72
N GLU A 235 -32.80 -15.79 -0.96
CA GLU A 235 -32.28 -14.49 -1.42
C GLU A 235 -31.16 -14.63 -2.47
N PHE A 236 -30.28 -15.62 -2.33
CA PHE A 236 -29.33 -16.00 -3.37
C PHE A 236 -30.05 -16.36 -4.68
N ARG A 237 -31.13 -17.15 -4.62
CA ARG A 237 -31.93 -17.49 -5.82
C ARG A 237 -32.57 -16.27 -6.47
N LYS A 238 -33.11 -15.33 -5.68
CA LYS A 238 -33.62 -14.05 -6.19
C LYS A 238 -32.52 -13.22 -6.87
N ALA A 239 -31.30 -13.27 -6.34
CA ALA A 239 -30.12 -12.66 -6.95
C ALA A 239 -29.56 -13.47 -8.15
N GLY A 240 -30.24 -14.53 -8.61
CA GLY A 240 -29.78 -15.36 -9.73
C GLY A 240 -28.59 -16.26 -9.41
N LEU A 241 -28.35 -16.55 -8.13
CA LEU A 241 -27.25 -17.38 -7.65
C LEU A 241 -27.76 -18.73 -7.16
N ASN A 242 -27.08 -19.81 -7.56
CA ASN A 242 -27.36 -21.15 -7.05
C ASN A 242 -26.64 -21.37 -5.71
N ALA A 243 -27.37 -21.20 -4.60
CA ALA A 243 -26.85 -21.42 -3.25
C ALA A 243 -26.46 -22.88 -2.95
N ASP A 244 -26.94 -23.84 -3.74
CA ASP A 244 -26.58 -25.26 -3.60
C ASP A 244 -25.27 -25.61 -4.34
N ASP A 245 -24.83 -24.76 -5.28
CA ASP A 245 -23.54 -24.88 -5.96
C ASP A 245 -22.44 -24.21 -5.13
N TYR A 246 -21.58 -25.03 -4.52
CA TYR A 246 -20.45 -24.56 -3.73
C TYR A 246 -19.53 -23.61 -4.51
N SER A 247 -19.27 -23.90 -5.79
CA SER A 247 -18.40 -23.07 -6.63
C SER A 247 -19.02 -21.69 -6.87
N CYS A 248 -20.34 -21.66 -7.13
CA CYS A 248 -21.10 -20.41 -7.23
C CYS A 248 -20.96 -19.58 -5.95
N VAL A 249 -21.33 -20.12 -4.79
CA VAL A 249 -21.29 -19.39 -3.51
C VAL A 249 -19.87 -18.97 -3.14
N HIS A 250 -18.88 -19.83 -3.33
CA HIS A 250 -17.49 -19.56 -2.97
C HIS A 250 -16.89 -18.43 -3.82
N ASN A 251 -17.18 -18.37 -5.13
CA ASN A 251 -16.67 -17.32 -6.01
C ASN A 251 -17.20 -15.92 -5.61
N PHE A 252 -18.47 -15.81 -5.19
CA PHE A 252 -19.03 -14.54 -4.72
C PHE A 252 -18.57 -14.18 -3.31
N TYR A 253 -18.41 -15.19 -2.45
CA TYR A 253 -17.81 -15.01 -1.14
C TYR A 253 -16.41 -14.39 -1.26
N ASP A 254 -15.56 -14.94 -2.12
CA ASP A 254 -14.21 -14.43 -2.35
C ASP A 254 -14.23 -13.01 -2.95
N SER A 255 -15.19 -12.71 -3.83
CA SER A 255 -15.39 -11.37 -4.41
C SER A 255 -15.63 -10.31 -3.33
N ALA A 256 -16.65 -10.53 -2.51
CA ALA A 256 -17.06 -9.61 -1.44
C ALA A 256 -15.94 -9.42 -0.41
N LYS A 257 -15.22 -10.52 -0.11
CA LYS A 257 -14.13 -10.53 0.86
C LYS A 257 -12.98 -9.60 0.48
N ILE A 258 -12.71 -9.38 -0.82
CA ILE A 258 -11.65 -8.47 -1.27
C ILE A 258 -11.89 -7.06 -0.71
N LEU A 259 -13.06 -6.49 -0.98
CA LEU A 259 -13.39 -5.14 -0.53
C LEU A 259 -13.51 -5.03 0.99
N VAL A 260 -14.09 -6.05 1.63
CA VAL A 260 -14.18 -6.11 3.10
C VAL A 260 -12.80 -6.13 3.74
N TYR A 261 -11.85 -6.91 3.20
CA TYR A 261 -10.49 -6.99 3.72
C TYR A 261 -9.72 -5.68 3.52
N ILE A 262 -9.83 -5.09 2.33
CA ILE A 262 -9.23 -3.77 2.05
C ILE A 262 -9.79 -2.72 3.02
N GLY A 263 -11.12 -2.68 3.21
CA GLY A 263 -11.75 -1.78 4.18
C GLY A 263 -11.29 -2.02 5.62
N GLY A 264 -11.01 -3.27 5.99
CA GLY A 264 -10.41 -3.62 7.28
C GLY A 264 -8.98 -3.12 7.44
N LYS A 265 -8.14 -3.25 6.40
CA LYS A 265 -6.76 -2.72 6.39
C LYS A 265 -6.70 -1.20 6.47
N LEU A 266 -7.71 -0.51 5.94
CA LEU A 266 -7.86 0.95 6.04
C LEU A 266 -8.48 1.40 7.38
N GLY A 267 -8.87 0.46 8.24
CA GLY A 267 -9.55 0.74 9.50
C GLY A 267 -10.99 1.27 9.33
N LEU A 268 -11.60 1.10 8.16
CA LEU A 268 -12.99 1.51 7.88
C LEU A 268 -14.01 0.44 8.31
N ILE A 269 -13.60 -0.82 8.32
CA ILE A 269 -14.46 -1.97 8.63
C ILE A 269 -13.83 -2.76 9.78
N ALA A 270 -14.57 -2.98 10.86
CA ALA A 270 -14.16 -3.87 11.93
C ALA A 270 -14.76 -5.27 11.72
N LYS A 271 -14.06 -6.29 12.22
CA LYS A 271 -14.48 -7.69 12.18
C LYS A 271 -14.95 -8.11 13.56
N GLY A 272 -16.21 -8.51 13.67
CA GLY A 272 -16.83 -9.10 14.86
C GLY A 272 -17.16 -10.59 14.68
N VAL A 273 -17.57 -11.24 15.78
CA VAL A 273 -18.02 -12.63 15.78
C VAL A 273 -19.35 -12.74 16.52
N ASN A 274 -20.37 -13.30 15.87
CA ASN A 274 -21.68 -13.58 16.48
C ASN A 274 -22.18 -14.97 16.07
N PRO A 275 -21.80 -16.02 16.82
CA PRO A 275 -22.10 -17.40 16.45
C PRO A 275 -23.58 -17.74 16.46
N GLU A 276 -24.35 -17.16 17.38
CA GLU A 276 -25.79 -17.44 17.53
C GLU A 276 -26.59 -16.87 16.37
N TYR A 277 -26.34 -15.61 16.03
CA TYR A 277 -26.99 -14.98 14.89
C TYR A 277 -26.60 -15.71 13.60
N GLY A 278 -25.31 -16.02 13.39
CA GLY A 278 -24.83 -16.77 12.24
C GLY A 278 -25.51 -18.14 12.03
N LYS A 279 -25.78 -18.89 13.12
CA LYS A 279 -26.54 -20.15 13.05
C LYS A 279 -27.99 -19.92 12.61
N LYS A 280 -28.63 -18.84 13.07
CA LYS A 280 -30.02 -18.50 12.74
C LYS A 280 -30.19 -18.15 11.25
N ILE A 281 -29.31 -17.31 10.70
CA ILE A 281 -29.40 -16.86 9.30
C ILE A 281 -28.86 -17.86 8.26
N ALA A 282 -27.90 -18.72 8.63
CA ALA A 282 -27.37 -19.73 7.70
C ALA A 282 -28.37 -20.86 7.38
N GLY A 283 -29.35 -21.10 8.28
CA GLY A 283 -30.26 -22.24 8.17
C GLY A 283 -29.53 -23.59 8.08
N ASN A 284 -30.12 -24.57 7.39
CA ASN A 284 -29.52 -25.90 7.18
C ASN A 284 -28.47 -25.94 6.04
N ALA A 285 -28.03 -24.80 5.51
CA ALA A 285 -27.11 -24.78 4.39
C ALA A 285 -25.69 -25.14 4.83
N ARG A 286 -25.26 -26.37 4.52
CA ARG A 286 -23.92 -26.91 4.85
C ARG A 286 -22.76 -26.02 4.37
N ASN A 287 -22.99 -25.21 3.34
CA ASN A 287 -21.99 -24.36 2.69
C ASN A 287 -21.87 -22.94 3.30
N LEU A 288 -22.72 -22.58 4.29
CA LEU A 288 -22.76 -21.24 4.90
C LEU A 288 -22.11 -21.17 6.31
N LYS A 289 -21.21 -22.11 6.63
CA LYS A 289 -20.56 -22.22 7.96
C LYS A 289 -19.81 -20.95 8.41
N GLN A 290 -19.47 -20.05 7.48
CA GLN A 290 -18.76 -18.79 7.76
C GLN A 290 -19.69 -17.61 8.09
N ALA A 291 -21.00 -17.83 8.22
CA ALA A 291 -21.96 -16.80 8.64
C ALA A 291 -21.79 -16.32 10.10
N THR A 292 -20.80 -16.83 10.84
CA THR A 292 -20.50 -16.45 12.22
C THR A 292 -19.62 -15.20 12.33
N VAL A 293 -18.97 -14.79 11.24
CA VAL A 293 -18.13 -13.59 11.18
C VAL A 293 -18.95 -12.45 10.61
N PHE A 294 -19.01 -11.35 11.37
CA PHE A 294 -19.71 -10.13 11.00
C PHE A 294 -18.72 -9.02 10.78
N TYR A 295 -19.13 -8.08 9.93
CA TYR A 295 -18.38 -6.88 9.62
C TYR A 295 -19.24 -5.69 9.99
N GLU A 296 -18.63 -4.68 10.57
CA GLU A 296 -19.31 -3.45 10.98
C GLU A 296 -18.49 -2.24 10.56
N LEU A 297 -19.18 -1.11 10.35
CA LEU A 297 -18.53 0.13 9.98
C LEU A 297 -17.92 0.80 11.22
N THR A 298 -16.63 1.12 11.19
CA THR A 298 -15.96 1.85 12.27
C THR A 298 -16.36 3.33 12.28
N GLU A 299 -16.00 4.09 13.30
CA GLU A 299 -16.18 5.56 13.29
C GLU A 299 -15.43 6.22 12.12
N LYS A 300 -14.19 5.78 11.85
CA LYS A 300 -13.44 6.21 10.67
C LYS A 300 -14.19 5.89 9.37
N GLY A 301 -14.77 4.70 9.29
CA GLY A 301 -15.64 4.27 8.19
C GLY A 301 -16.88 5.15 8.00
N LYS A 302 -17.54 5.55 9.10
CA LYS A 302 -18.71 6.44 9.07
C LYS A 302 -18.33 7.84 8.56
N VAL A 303 -17.23 8.40 9.04
CA VAL A 303 -16.71 9.70 8.58
C VAL A 303 -16.37 9.66 7.09
N TYR A 304 -15.63 8.63 6.67
CA TYR A 304 -15.30 8.41 5.26
C TYR A 304 -16.54 8.29 4.38
N LEU A 305 -17.51 7.46 4.78
CA LEU A 305 -18.77 7.29 4.05
C LEU A 305 -19.55 8.60 3.97
N ALA A 306 -19.67 9.35 5.07
CA ALA A 306 -20.38 10.63 5.09
C ALA A 306 -19.73 11.66 4.15
N HIS A 307 -18.40 11.61 4.00
CA HIS A 307 -17.67 12.45 3.05
C HIS A 307 -18.00 12.07 1.59
N TYR A 308 -17.82 10.81 1.22
CA TYR A 308 -17.91 10.38 -0.19
C TYR A 308 -19.33 10.03 -0.68
N LYS A 309 -20.27 9.75 0.22
CA LYS A 309 -21.69 9.47 -0.13
C LYS A 309 -22.35 10.68 -0.79
N ARG A 310 -21.89 11.90 -0.47
CA ARG A 310 -22.37 13.14 -1.08
C ARG A 310 -21.92 13.31 -2.53
N ASN A 311 -20.89 12.59 -2.96
CA ASN A 311 -20.37 12.74 -4.30
C ASN A 311 -21.37 12.17 -5.31
N LYS A 312 -21.77 12.98 -6.28
CA LYS A 312 -22.65 12.55 -7.37
C LYS A 312 -21.87 11.68 -8.35
N LEU A 313 -22.35 10.46 -8.53
CA LEU A 313 -21.77 9.51 -9.48
C LEU A 313 -22.30 9.81 -10.88
N ILE A 314 -21.39 9.96 -11.86
CA ILE A 314 -21.74 10.30 -13.24
C ILE A 314 -21.26 9.19 -14.16
N TYR A 315 -22.20 8.57 -14.89
CA TYR A 315 -21.89 7.54 -15.86
C TYR A 315 -21.65 8.13 -17.24
N TYR A 316 -20.62 7.63 -17.91
CA TYR A 316 -20.37 7.95 -19.31
C TYR A 316 -21.55 7.57 -20.22
N SER A 317 -22.24 6.46 -19.95
CA SER A 317 -23.42 6.08 -20.72
C SER A 317 -24.55 7.10 -20.65
N ASP A 318 -24.69 7.79 -19.51
CA ASP A 318 -25.75 8.78 -19.31
C ASP A 318 -25.41 10.09 -20.03
N LEU A 319 -24.12 10.46 -19.99
CA LEU A 319 -23.58 11.53 -20.82
C LEU A 319 -23.75 11.18 -22.31
N TYR A 320 -23.31 9.99 -22.76
CA TYR A 320 -23.30 9.57 -24.16
C TYR A 320 -24.70 9.44 -24.78
N LYS A 321 -25.69 8.96 -24.02
CA LYS A 321 -27.08 8.89 -24.48
C LYS A 321 -27.67 10.26 -24.79
N SER A 322 -27.14 11.31 -24.15
CA SER A 322 -27.75 12.63 -24.15
C SER A 322 -26.94 13.67 -24.93
N LEU A 323 -25.63 13.51 -24.92
CA LEU A 323 -24.61 14.33 -25.56
C LEU A 323 -23.93 13.41 -26.56
N GLY A 324 -24.01 13.71 -27.85
CA GLY A 324 -23.38 12.85 -28.86
C GLY A 324 -21.87 12.67 -28.61
N GLU A 325 -21.22 11.77 -29.36
CA GLU A 325 -19.81 11.42 -29.17
C GLU A 325 -18.84 12.61 -29.09
N GLY A 326 -19.08 13.70 -29.84
CA GLY A 326 -18.25 14.91 -29.76
C GLY A 326 -18.44 15.70 -28.46
N GLU A 327 -19.66 15.73 -27.93
CA GLU A 327 -20.05 16.53 -26.76
C GLU A 327 -19.78 15.80 -25.44
N VAL A 328 -19.86 14.46 -25.44
CA VAL A 328 -19.57 13.63 -24.26
C VAL A 328 -18.12 13.82 -23.78
N LEU A 329 -17.17 13.94 -24.72
CA LEU A 329 -15.75 14.13 -24.41
C LEU A 329 -15.49 15.53 -23.86
N GLN A 330 -16.17 16.52 -24.40
CA GLN A 330 -16.13 17.90 -23.90
C GLN A 330 -16.72 17.96 -22.49
N ALA A 331 -17.85 17.32 -22.24
CA ALA A 331 -18.46 17.22 -20.92
C ALA A 331 -17.55 16.51 -19.92
N ALA A 332 -16.98 15.38 -20.31
CA ALA A 332 -16.07 14.62 -19.46
C ALA A 332 -14.76 15.39 -19.16
N PHE A 333 -14.24 16.14 -20.14
CA PHE A 333 -13.09 17.03 -19.94
C PHE A 333 -13.41 18.18 -19.00
N ILE A 334 -14.58 18.82 -19.13
CA ILE A 334 -15.05 19.87 -18.21
C ILE A 334 -15.16 19.30 -16.79
N LEU A 335 -15.82 18.16 -16.62
CA LEU A 335 -15.98 17.51 -15.32
C LEU A 335 -14.64 17.14 -14.70
N ALA A 336 -13.72 16.55 -15.46
CA ALA A 336 -12.39 16.20 -14.97
C ALA A 336 -11.58 17.45 -14.57
N SER A 337 -11.66 18.53 -15.36
CA SER A 337 -10.98 19.79 -15.09
C SER A 337 -11.49 20.43 -13.79
N LEU A 338 -12.81 20.50 -13.63
CA LEU A 338 -13.45 21.04 -12.43
C LEU A 338 -13.24 20.15 -11.19
N ASN A 339 -13.26 18.82 -11.34
CA ASN A 339 -12.99 17.92 -10.22
C ASN A 339 -11.53 18.02 -9.76
N TYR A 340 -10.60 18.20 -10.71
CA TYR A 340 -9.20 18.46 -10.39
C TYR A 340 -9.01 19.78 -9.62
N SER A 341 -9.77 20.81 -9.98
CA SER A 341 -9.72 22.12 -9.31
C SER A 341 -10.17 22.00 -7.84
N ILE A 342 -11.23 21.25 -7.54
CA ILE A 342 -11.64 20.97 -6.14
C ILE A 342 -10.56 20.21 -5.38
N ALA A 343 -9.99 19.17 -5.99
CA ALA A 343 -8.97 18.34 -5.34
C ALA A 343 -7.69 19.13 -5.04
N ASN A 344 -7.41 20.20 -5.79
CA ASN A 344 -6.25 21.06 -5.61
C ASN A 344 -6.69 22.40 -4.99
N THR A 345 -6.63 22.51 -3.66
CA THR A 345 -7.06 23.68 -2.87
C THR A 345 -6.53 25.04 -3.35
N ARG A 346 -5.49 25.06 -4.19
CA ARG A 346 -4.88 26.26 -4.79
C ARG A 346 -5.59 26.77 -6.06
N VAL A 347 -6.42 25.96 -6.71
CA VAL A 347 -7.15 26.34 -7.93
C VAL A 347 -8.63 26.03 -7.70
N GLN A 348 -9.33 26.91 -6.98
CA GLN A 348 -10.75 26.68 -6.65
C GLN A 348 -11.67 26.79 -7.87
N SER A 349 -11.23 27.42 -8.95
CA SER A 349 -12.06 27.69 -10.11
C SER A 349 -11.25 27.77 -11.41
N ILE A 350 -11.92 27.48 -12.54
CA ILE A 350 -11.33 27.56 -13.88
C ILE A 350 -12.02 28.67 -14.65
N HIS A 351 -11.24 29.56 -15.26
CA HIS A 351 -11.78 30.68 -16.02
C HIS A 351 -12.59 30.16 -17.22
N SER A 352 -13.79 30.67 -17.44
CA SER A 352 -14.68 30.28 -18.56
C SER A 352 -14.00 30.40 -19.93
N ASN A 353 -13.18 31.45 -20.14
CA ASN A 353 -12.35 31.64 -21.33
C ASN A 353 -11.41 30.45 -21.64
N PHE A 354 -10.98 29.67 -20.63
CA PHE A 354 -10.21 28.45 -20.86
C PHE A 354 -11.05 27.44 -21.65
N PHE A 355 -12.29 27.19 -21.22
CA PHE A 355 -13.18 26.28 -21.93
C PHE A 355 -13.60 26.85 -23.29
N GLU A 356 -13.83 28.16 -23.40
CA GLU A 356 -14.09 28.79 -24.70
C GLU A 356 -12.93 28.61 -25.68
N THR A 357 -11.69 28.75 -25.21
CA THR A 357 -10.49 28.59 -26.04
C THR A 357 -10.27 27.13 -26.47
N ILE A 358 -10.52 26.18 -25.56
CA ILE A 358 -10.18 24.77 -25.74
C ILE A 358 -11.31 23.98 -26.43
N ILE A 359 -12.55 24.24 -26.01
CA ILE A 359 -13.76 23.51 -26.44
C ILE A 359 -14.54 24.29 -27.49
N GLY A 360 -14.42 25.63 -27.52
CA GLY A 360 -15.28 26.49 -28.32
C GLY A 360 -16.62 26.79 -27.64
N PRO A 361 -17.50 27.59 -28.28
CA PRO A 361 -18.71 28.14 -27.64
C PRO A 361 -19.72 27.09 -27.13
N ASN A 362 -19.60 25.83 -27.57
CA ASN A 362 -20.49 24.75 -27.15
C ASN A 362 -20.36 24.38 -25.66
N TRP A 363 -19.28 24.81 -24.98
CA TRP A 363 -19.10 24.54 -23.55
C TRP A 363 -20.27 25.06 -22.70
N ILE A 364 -20.92 26.17 -23.11
CA ILE A 364 -22.08 26.75 -22.39
C ILE A 364 -23.27 25.78 -22.41
N ASN A 365 -23.55 25.18 -23.57
CA ASN A 365 -24.62 24.19 -23.72
C ASN A 365 -24.34 22.95 -22.86
N ILE A 366 -23.09 22.52 -22.83
CA ILE A 366 -22.66 21.37 -22.02
C ILE A 366 -22.78 21.67 -20.53
N VAL A 367 -22.28 22.81 -20.05
CA VAL A 367 -22.41 23.21 -18.65
C VAL A 367 -23.89 23.37 -18.26
N THR A 368 -24.71 23.92 -19.15
CA THR A 368 -26.17 24.01 -18.94
C THR A 368 -26.81 22.63 -18.84
N TYR A 369 -26.40 21.68 -19.67
CA TYR A 369 -26.83 20.29 -19.58
C TYR A 369 -26.41 19.64 -18.26
N LEU A 370 -25.13 19.76 -17.88
CA LEU A 370 -24.60 19.23 -16.61
C LEU A 370 -25.37 19.77 -15.40
N LYS A 371 -25.69 21.07 -15.40
CA LYS A 371 -26.51 21.73 -14.38
C LYS A 371 -27.95 21.23 -14.33
N THR A 372 -28.62 21.17 -15.48
CA THR A 372 -30.08 21.01 -15.51
C THR A 372 -30.52 19.55 -15.59
N LYS A 373 -29.76 18.71 -16.29
CA LYS A 373 -30.10 17.30 -16.52
C LYS A 373 -29.39 16.36 -15.56
N LEU A 374 -28.16 16.67 -15.20
CA LEU A 374 -27.40 15.90 -14.22
C LEU A 374 -27.39 16.56 -12.84
N GLU A 375 -28.10 17.67 -12.64
CA GLU A 375 -28.20 18.41 -11.35
C GLU A 375 -26.83 18.57 -10.67
N ILE A 376 -25.81 18.91 -11.46
CA ILE A 376 -24.46 19.19 -10.97
C ILE A 376 -24.43 20.67 -10.61
N GLU A 377 -24.06 20.97 -9.38
CA GLU A 377 -24.01 22.34 -8.90
C GLU A 377 -22.70 22.98 -9.36
N ILE A 378 -22.78 23.71 -10.47
CA ILE A 378 -21.69 24.52 -11.02
C ILE A 378 -22.07 25.99 -10.81
N ILE A 379 -21.25 26.79 -10.15
CA ILE A 379 -21.47 28.23 -10.04
C ILE A 379 -20.53 28.97 -10.97
N GLU A 380 -21.02 30.06 -11.55
CA GLU A 380 -20.19 30.98 -12.30
C GLU A 380 -20.04 32.26 -11.48
N LYS A 381 -18.80 32.61 -11.15
CA LYS A 381 -18.47 33.79 -10.36
C LYS A 381 -17.27 34.50 -10.98
N ASP A 382 -17.44 35.77 -11.31
CA ASP A 382 -16.39 36.63 -11.87
C ASP A 382 -15.70 36.05 -13.14
N GLY A 383 -16.47 35.34 -13.98
CA GLY A 383 -15.96 34.68 -15.19
C GLY A 383 -15.24 33.35 -14.92
N TYR A 384 -15.35 32.80 -13.71
CA TYR A 384 -14.84 31.48 -13.36
C TYR A 384 -15.96 30.49 -13.09
N LEU A 385 -15.78 29.27 -13.55
CA LEU A 385 -16.62 28.14 -13.19
C LEU A 385 -16.02 27.44 -11.97
N GLU A 386 -16.87 27.21 -10.98
CA GLU A 386 -16.56 26.46 -9.77
C GLU A 386 -17.57 25.32 -9.62
N LEU A 387 -17.07 24.14 -9.32
CA LEU A 387 -17.90 22.98 -9.03
C LEU A 387 -18.15 22.93 -7.52
N VAL A 388 -19.41 23.09 -7.12
CA VAL A 388 -19.83 23.09 -5.70
C VAL A 388 -20.19 21.67 -5.26
N SER A 389 -20.83 20.91 -6.15
CA SER A 389 -21.14 19.51 -5.91
C SER A 389 -19.90 18.64 -6.09
N PHE A 390 -19.50 17.88 -5.07
CA PHE A 390 -18.50 16.85 -5.25
C PHE A 390 -19.00 15.82 -6.27
N ILE A 391 -18.16 15.46 -7.24
CA ILE A 391 -18.49 14.44 -8.23
C ILE A 391 -17.54 13.25 -8.09
N SER A 392 -18.08 12.05 -8.26
CA SER A 392 -17.27 10.85 -8.45
C SER A 392 -17.22 10.59 -9.96
N PHE A 393 -16.12 11.07 -10.55
CA PHE A 393 -15.83 10.93 -11.97
C PHE A 393 -14.34 10.65 -12.12
N ASN A 394 -13.98 9.38 -12.29
CA ASN A 394 -12.62 8.99 -12.58
C ASN A 394 -12.45 8.92 -14.10
N PHE A 395 -11.76 9.93 -14.62
CA PHE A 395 -11.47 10.09 -16.04
C PHE A 395 -10.98 8.79 -16.71
N TRP A 396 -10.05 8.09 -16.07
CA TRP A 396 -9.47 6.84 -16.59
C TRP A 396 -10.41 5.65 -16.53
N GLN A 397 -11.42 5.67 -15.65
CA GLN A 397 -12.43 4.61 -15.56
C GLN A 397 -13.69 4.92 -16.38
N SER A 398 -13.95 6.21 -16.63
CA SER A 398 -15.18 6.72 -17.20
C SER A 398 -15.07 7.01 -18.70
N ILE A 399 -13.89 7.32 -19.26
CA ILE A 399 -13.75 7.58 -20.72
C ILE A 399 -13.07 6.41 -21.44
N PRO A 400 -13.66 5.86 -22.51
CA PRO A 400 -13.05 4.76 -23.24
C PRO A 400 -11.67 5.07 -23.84
N PRO A 401 -10.70 4.13 -23.77
CA PRO A 401 -9.33 4.35 -24.24
C PRO A 401 -9.21 4.82 -25.69
N GLU A 402 -10.11 4.35 -26.54
CA GLU A 402 -10.22 4.76 -27.94
C GLU A 402 -10.31 6.28 -28.14
N PHE A 403 -10.81 7.02 -27.15
CA PHE A 403 -10.90 8.48 -27.18
C PHE A 403 -9.61 9.19 -26.75
N PHE A 404 -8.69 8.53 -26.06
CA PHE A 404 -7.40 9.13 -25.67
C PHE A 404 -6.44 9.28 -26.86
N HIS A 405 -6.67 8.53 -27.94
CA HIS A 405 -5.90 8.61 -29.19
C HIS A 405 -6.38 9.73 -30.12
N LEU A 406 -7.48 10.42 -29.79
CA LEU A 406 -7.90 11.59 -30.54
C LEU A 406 -6.91 12.73 -30.25
N ASP A 407 -6.19 13.20 -31.27
CA ASP A 407 -5.22 14.30 -31.18
C ASP A 407 -5.76 15.50 -30.37
N LYS A 408 -7.06 15.80 -30.53
CA LYS A 408 -7.74 16.87 -29.80
C LYS A 408 -7.77 16.65 -28.29
N PHE A 409 -8.03 15.43 -27.82
CA PHE A 409 -8.10 15.16 -26.38
C PHE A 409 -6.73 15.32 -25.71
N SER A 410 -5.68 14.76 -26.33
CA SER A 410 -4.31 14.92 -25.86
C SER A 410 -3.89 16.40 -25.81
N GLN A 411 -4.27 17.18 -26.84
CA GLN A 411 -4.05 18.64 -26.85
C GLN A 411 -4.79 19.36 -25.71
N TRP A 412 -6.05 18.99 -25.44
CA TRP A 412 -6.83 19.56 -24.34
C TRP A 412 -6.20 19.27 -22.97
N TYR A 413 -5.78 18.02 -22.73
CA TYR A 413 -5.14 17.63 -21.48
C TYR A 413 -3.78 18.32 -21.28
N GLN A 414 -2.97 18.42 -22.34
CA GLN A 414 -1.71 19.16 -22.31
C GLN A 414 -1.92 20.67 -22.09
N ALA A 415 -3.00 21.25 -22.62
CA ALA A 415 -3.35 22.64 -22.38
C ALA A 415 -3.79 22.88 -20.93
N LEU A 416 -4.63 21.99 -20.38
CA LEU A 416 -5.03 22.03 -18.96
C LEU A 416 -3.81 21.93 -18.04
N THR A 417 -2.93 20.97 -18.29
CA THR A 417 -1.70 20.77 -17.49
C THR A 417 -0.82 22.02 -17.50
N ARG A 418 -0.67 22.67 -18.66
CA ARG A 418 0.07 23.94 -18.79
C ARG A 418 -0.59 25.09 -18.03
N GLU A 419 -1.90 25.28 -18.18
CA GLU A 419 -2.66 26.31 -17.48
C GLU A 419 -2.54 26.17 -15.95
N LEU A 420 -2.68 24.94 -15.44
CA LEU A 420 -2.53 24.63 -14.02
C LEU A 420 -1.10 24.88 -13.52
N HIS A 421 -0.10 24.50 -14.32
CA HIS A 421 1.30 24.76 -14.01
C HIS A 421 1.60 26.28 -13.95
N ASP A 422 1.12 27.05 -14.92
CA ASP A 422 1.30 28.50 -14.97
C ASP A 422 0.62 29.21 -13.79
N LYS A 423 -0.55 28.74 -13.35
CA LYS A 423 -1.20 29.27 -12.13
C LYS A 423 -0.45 28.89 -10.86
N SER A 424 -0.04 27.62 -10.74
CA SER A 424 0.69 27.15 -9.56
C SER A 424 2.04 27.85 -9.37
N SER A 425 2.71 28.21 -10.46
CA SER A 425 3.99 28.91 -10.46
C SER A 425 3.84 30.42 -10.15
N LYS A 426 2.75 31.06 -10.58
CA LYS A 426 2.44 32.48 -10.29
C LYS A 426 2.02 32.75 -8.84
N ILE A 427 1.58 31.73 -8.09
CA ILE A 427 1.20 31.87 -6.66
C ILE A 427 2.44 32.10 -5.75
N LYS A 428 3.67 31.92 -6.25
CA LYS A 428 4.91 32.11 -5.44
C LYS A 428 5.32 33.56 -5.15
N THR A 429 4.57 34.58 -5.58
CA THR A 429 4.98 35.99 -5.42
C THR A 429 3.87 36.94 -4.94
N MET A 430 3.08 36.52 -3.94
CA MET A 430 2.38 37.48 -3.09
C MET A 430 3.01 37.43 -1.70
N GLU A 431 4.03 38.27 -1.50
CA GLU A 431 4.47 38.68 -0.16
C GLU A 431 3.27 39.33 0.53
N THR A 432 2.76 38.67 1.57
CA THR A 432 1.97 39.32 2.61
C THR A 432 2.73 39.12 3.91
N ASP A 433 2.93 40.20 4.67
CA ASP A 433 3.71 40.30 5.92
C ASP A 433 3.15 39.49 7.11
N LYS A 434 2.51 38.35 6.85
CA LYS A 434 2.07 37.42 7.88
C LYS A 434 2.47 36.02 7.48
N THR A 435 3.35 35.43 8.29
CA THR A 435 3.85 34.07 8.15
C THR A 435 2.68 33.08 8.02
N VAL A 436 2.41 32.61 6.81
CA VAL A 436 1.57 31.44 6.58
C VAL A 436 2.49 30.31 6.13
N VAL A 437 2.68 29.33 7.01
CA VAL A 437 3.40 28.09 6.71
C VAL A 437 2.47 27.20 5.90
N PHE A 438 2.77 26.98 4.63
CA PHE A 438 2.00 26.07 3.76
C PHE A 438 2.71 24.74 3.58
N LYS A 439 1.98 23.64 3.87
CA LYS A 439 2.36 22.26 3.53
C LYS A 439 2.47 22.13 2.00
N GLY A 440 3.59 21.57 1.53
CA GLY A 440 3.89 21.42 0.11
C GLY A 440 3.58 20.02 -0.41
N GLU A 441 2.86 19.93 -1.53
CA GLU A 441 2.86 18.79 -2.44
C GLU A 441 3.68 19.15 -3.69
N VAL A 442 4.44 18.18 -4.20
CA VAL A 442 5.29 18.34 -5.40
C VAL A 442 4.45 18.10 -6.65
N VAL A 443 4.38 19.10 -7.52
CA VAL A 443 3.90 18.95 -8.90
C VAL A 443 5.06 18.40 -9.74
N SER A 444 4.89 17.23 -10.37
CA SER A 444 5.85 16.73 -11.36
C SER A 444 5.75 17.53 -12.66
N SER A 445 6.87 18.06 -13.16
CA SER A 445 6.97 18.64 -14.50
C SER A 445 7.56 17.63 -15.50
N PHE A 446 7.02 17.58 -16.71
CA PHE A 446 7.53 16.77 -17.82
C PHE A 446 8.38 17.62 -18.77
N ILE A 447 9.54 17.11 -19.20
CA ILE A 447 10.30 17.65 -20.34
C ILE A 447 10.18 16.65 -21.50
N LEU A 448 9.69 17.13 -22.64
CA LEU A 448 9.62 16.38 -23.89
C LEU A 448 10.94 16.52 -24.65
N ASP A 449 11.73 15.46 -24.71
CA ASP A 449 12.80 15.34 -25.71
C ASP A 449 12.17 14.87 -27.04
N LYS A 450 12.05 15.80 -27.99
CA LYS A 450 11.41 15.55 -29.29
C LYS A 450 12.17 14.55 -30.16
N GLU A 451 13.45 14.27 -29.89
CA GLU A 451 14.26 13.40 -30.75
C GLU A 451 14.27 11.94 -30.30
N LYS A 452 13.85 11.64 -29.05
CA LYS A 452 13.97 10.27 -28.51
C LYS A 452 12.67 9.60 -28.08
N GLY A 453 11.54 10.30 -28.05
CA GLY A 453 10.25 9.67 -27.71
C GLY A 453 10.18 9.02 -26.32
N VAL A 454 11.11 9.35 -25.42
CA VAL A 454 11.16 8.84 -24.05
C VAL A 454 10.73 9.95 -23.09
N GLN A 455 9.73 9.66 -22.24
CA GLN A 455 9.33 10.50 -21.12
C GLN A 455 10.24 10.22 -19.92
N TYR A 456 10.81 11.27 -19.32
CA TYR A 456 11.48 11.19 -18.03
C TYR A 456 10.64 11.91 -16.96
N SER A 457 10.54 11.30 -15.78
CA SER A 457 10.17 12.00 -14.55
C SER A 457 11.44 12.37 -13.80
N VAL A 458 11.64 13.64 -13.48
CA VAL A 458 12.77 14.11 -12.67
C VAL A 458 12.23 14.87 -11.47
N PRO A 459 12.63 14.55 -10.22
CA PRO A 459 12.32 15.40 -9.08
C PRO A 459 13.08 16.74 -9.17
N LEU A 460 12.37 17.84 -8.89
CA LEU A 460 12.88 19.21 -8.98
C LEU A 460 14.14 19.43 -8.11
N ILE A 461 15.27 19.70 -8.76
CA ILE A 461 16.45 20.36 -8.15
C ILE A 461 16.45 21.81 -8.64
N GLU A 462 16.66 22.77 -7.74
CA GLU A 462 16.82 24.19 -8.11
C GLU A 462 17.91 24.37 -9.18
N PRO A 463 17.65 25.11 -10.27
CA PRO A 463 18.64 25.37 -11.32
C PRO A 463 19.97 25.95 -10.81
N SER A 464 19.93 26.74 -9.73
CA SER A 464 21.11 27.31 -9.07
C SER A 464 22.02 26.28 -8.38
N LYS A 465 21.54 25.05 -8.16
CA LYS A 465 22.33 23.95 -7.58
C LYS A 465 22.95 23.04 -8.65
N LEU A 466 22.50 23.15 -9.91
CA LEU A 466 22.98 22.32 -11.02
C LEU A 466 24.44 22.64 -11.41
N GLU A 467 24.86 23.90 -11.30
CA GLU A 467 26.22 24.33 -11.67
C GLU A 467 27.32 23.74 -10.76
N SER A 468 26.99 23.31 -9.54
CA SER A 468 27.93 22.65 -8.63
C SER A 468 28.19 21.17 -8.97
N TYR A 469 27.27 20.53 -9.70
CA TYR A 469 27.37 19.11 -10.10
C TYR A 469 28.05 18.89 -11.45
N ILE A 470 28.16 19.92 -12.29
CA ILE A 470 28.72 19.83 -13.65
C ILE A 470 30.26 19.90 -13.66
N LYS A 471 30.92 20.20 -12.53
CA LYS A 471 32.38 20.45 -12.47
C LYS A 471 33.30 19.25 -12.22
N TYR A 472 32.82 18.00 -12.22
CA TYR A 472 33.69 16.82 -12.06
C TYR A 472 33.42 15.75 -13.14
N PRO A 473 34.15 15.77 -14.27
CA PRO A 473 33.93 14.84 -15.38
C PRO A 473 34.44 13.41 -15.14
N ASP A 474 35.26 13.14 -14.12
CA ASP A 474 36.09 11.93 -14.05
C ASP A 474 35.69 10.89 -12.97
N MET A 475 34.40 10.77 -12.61
CA MET A 475 33.92 9.65 -11.78
C MET A 475 32.86 8.78 -12.48
N GLN A 476 33.01 8.57 -13.79
CA GLN A 476 32.29 7.52 -14.52
C GLN A 476 33.07 6.21 -14.50
N SER A 477 33.05 5.51 -13.37
CA SER A 477 33.12 4.04 -13.26
C SER A 477 33.36 3.68 -11.79
N VAL A 478 32.74 2.58 -11.35
CA VAL A 478 32.72 2.06 -9.97
C VAL A 478 31.70 2.76 -9.06
N TYR A 479 30.45 2.31 -9.13
CA TYR A 479 29.60 1.82 -8.03
C TYR A 479 28.18 1.61 -8.57
N GLY A 480 28.00 0.48 -9.25
CA GLY A 480 26.69 -0.12 -9.46
C GLY A 480 26.29 -0.89 -8.20
N GLY A 481 25.06 -0.67 -7.73
CA GLY A 481 24.48 -1.36 -6.58
C GLY A 481 23.13 -0.74 -6.25
N GLN A 482 22.11 -1.59 -6.13
CA GLN A 482 20.77 -1.26 -5.65
C GLN A 482 20.86 -0.55 -4.28
N ASP A 483 19.84 0.26 -3.95
CA ASP A 483 19.72 1.13 -2.76
C ASP A 483 20.28 2.55 -2.86
N ARG A 484 19.60 3.42 -3.60
CA ARG A 484 19.58 4.87 -3.30
C ARG A 484 18.24 5.48 -3.68
N PHE A 485 17.31 5.55 -2.73
CA PHE A 485 16.35 6.66 -2.56
C PHE A 485 15.72 6.54 -1.16
N ALA A 486 16.51 6.92 -0.14
CA ALA A 486 15.95 7.22 1.17
C ALA A 486 15.11 8.50 1.05
N GLY A 487 13.78 8.35 1.10
CA GLY A 487 12.85 9.47 1.16
C GLY A 487 13.12 10.28 2.41
N ARG A 488 13.40 11.57 2.24
CA ARG A 488 13.58 12.54 3.32
C ARG A 488 12.26 12.72 4.06
N ILE A 489 12.07 12.05 5.19
CA ILE A 489 11.25 12.60 6.28
C ILE A 489 12.12 13.68 6.89
N SER A 490 11.73 14.96 6.76
CA SER A 490 12.41 16.03 7.48
C SER A 490 12.11 15.84 8.97
N PRO A 491 13.11 15.60 9.84
CA PRO A 491 12.89 15.47 11.29
C PRO A 491 12.29 16.74 11.91
N THR A 492 12.33 17.86 11.17
CA THR A 492 11.88 19.19 11.60
C THR A 492 10.38 19.31 11.87
N ASN A 493 9.55 18.37 11.39
CA ASN A 493 8.10 18.46 11.58
C ASN A 493 7.59 17.76 12.83
N SER A 494 8.42 16.90 13.46
CA SER A 494 8.01 16.04 14.59
C SER A 494 8.74 16.37 15.90
N ILE A 495 9.76 17.22 15.81
CA ILE A 495 10.55 17.73 16.93
C ILE A 495 10.29 19.23 17.01
N ILE A 496 9.45 19.64 17.96
CA ILE A 496 9.20 21.06 18.22
C ILE A 496 10.10 21.47 19.38
N ILE A 497 11.06 22.35 19.14
CA ILE A 497 11.84 22.97 20.21
C ILE A 497 11.08 24.22 20.67
N VAL A 498 10.49 24.16 21.86
CA VAL A 498 9.79 25.29 22.48
C VAL A 498 10.52 25.64 23.79
N ASN A 499 11.04 26.86 23.89
CA ASN A 499 11.74 27.36 25.10
C ASN A 499 12.92 26.46 25.56
N GLU A 500 13.78 26.05 24.63
CA GLU A 500 14.92 25.14 24.89
C GLU A 500 14.52 23.75 25.44
N LYS A 501 13.21 23.47 25.53
CA LYS A 501 12.65 22.16 25.85
C LYS A 501 12.13 21.52 24.58
N ILE A 502 12.48 20.26 24.41
CA ILE A 502 12.13 19.51 23.21
C ILE A 502 10.77 18.85 23.45
N HIS A 503 9.79 19.25 22.66
CA HIS A 503 8.50 18.61 22.54
C HIS A 503 8.54 17.65 21.36
N ILE A 504 8.71 16.37 21.67
CA ILE A 504 8.51 15.28 20.71
C ILE A 504 7.01 15.05 20.66
N ASP A 505 6.39 15.19 19.49
CA ASP A 505 4.96 14.92 19.36
C ASP A 505 4.66 13.49 19.82
N ASN A 506 3.65 13.31 20.67
CA ASN A 506 3.46 12.07 21.43
C ASN A 506 3.07 10.87 20.55
N ASP A 507 2.67 11.12 19.31
CA ASP A 507 2.30 10.13 18.30
C ASP A 507 3.49 9.56 17.51
N ILE A 508 4.73 9.93 17.84
CA ILE A 508 5.90 9.21 17.30
C ILE A 508 5.95 7.81 17.92
N ASP A 509 5.48 6.83 17.14
CA ASP A 509 5.75 5.42 17.37
C ASP A 509 7.27 5.24 17.36
N ALA A 510 7.83 4.49 18.30
CA ALA A 510 9.29 4.32 18.40
C ALA A 510 9.93 3.65 17.15
N LEU A 511 9.10 3.21 16.19
CA LEU A 511 9.47 2.81 14.83
C LEU A 511 9.93 3.98 13.94
N ASP A 512 9.39 5.18 14.12
CA ASP A 512 9.70 6.36 13.28
C ASP A 512 11.06 7.01 13.63
N LEU A 513 11.58 6.74 14.84
CA LEU A 513 12.91 7.19 15.26
C LEU A 513 14.05 6.34 14.66
N LEU A 514 13.74 5.19 14.05
CA LEU A 514 14.73 4.36 13.36
C LEU A 514 15.03 4.87 11.94
N VAL A 515 14.10 5.60 11.31
CA VAL A 515 14.22 6.04 9.91
C VAL A 515 15.27 7.15 9.67
N PRO A 516 15.54 8.11 10.58
CA PRO A 516 16.47 9.20 10.27
C PRO A 516 17.96 8.95 10.63
N LEU A 517 18.33 7.82 11.27
CA LEU A 517 19.69 7.63 11.83
C LEU A 517 20.82 7.46 10.80
N ASN A 518 20.51 7.05 9.57
CA ASN A 518 21.50 6.95 8.48
C ASN A 518 21.72 8.27 7.71
N THR A 519 21.08 9.36 8.14
CA THR A 519 21.24 10.67 7.51
C THR A 519 22.48 11.36 8.07
N PRO A 520 23.40 11.90 7.25
CA PRO A 520 24.52 12.71 7.72
C PRO A 520 24.04 14.10 8.16
N ASP A 521 23.19 14.15 9.19
CA ASP A 521 22.66 15.38 9.79
C ASP A 521 23.26 15.57 11.18
N ASN A 522 24.22 16.51 11.29
CA ASN A 522 24.91 16.82 12.54
C ASN A 522 23.96 17.26 13.67
N ARG A 523 22.83 17.89 13.36
CA ARG A 523 21.85 18.31 14.38
C ARG A 523 21.11 17.12 14.97
N LEU A 524 20.77 16.14 14.12
CA LEU A 524 20.19 14.90 14.58
C LEU A 524 21.18 14.11 15.44
N ARG A 525 22.46 14.10 15.07
CA ARG A 525 23.51 13.45 15.87
C ARG A 525 23.60 14.07 17.26
N GLU A 526 23.76 15.39 17.30
CA GLU A 526 23.81 16.15 18.56
C GLU A 526 22.54 15.95 19.39
N PHE A 527 21.37 15.89 18.75
CA PHE A 527 20.12 15.61 19.44
C PHE A 527 20.09 14.22 20.07
N VAL A 528 20.38 13.16 19.30
CA VAL A 528 20.38 11.78 19.83
C VAL A 528 21.41 11.66 20.96
N ASP A 529 22.57 12.28 20.77
CA ASP A 529 23.63 12.33 21.76
C ASP A 529 23.21 12.94 23.09
N LEU A 530 22.52 14.07 23.05
CA LEU A 530 22.04 14.76 24.23
C LEU A 530 20.87 14.05 24.91
N ASN A 531 20.12 13.23 24.17
CA ASN A 531 18.84 12.66 24.61
C ASN A 531 18.81 11.14 24.68
N ILE A 532 19.95 10.45 24.56
CA ILE A 532 19.99 8.98 24.41
C ILE A 532 19.27 8.23 25.54
N ASP A 533 19.44 8.65 26.79
CA ASP A 533 18.78 8.03 27.94
C ASP A 533 17.25 8.19 27.87
N ALA A 534 16.80 9.39 27.52
CA ALA A 534 15.38 9.71 27.38
C ALA A 534 14.75 8.94 26.21
N LEU A 535 15.48 8.78 25.10
CA LEU A 535 15.03 8.00 23.95
C LEU A 535 14.87 6.52 24.31
N VAL A 536 15.85 5.92 24.99
CA VAL A 536 15.79 4.51 25.43
C VAL A 536 14.64 4.29 26.43
N GLN A 537 14.47 5.19 27.40
CA GLN A 537 13.37 5.12 28.37
C GLN A 537 11.99 5.28 27.72
N ASN A 538 11.87 6.24 26.82
CA ASN A 538 10.63 6.46 26.08
C ASN A 538 10.28 5.24 25.23
N PHE A 539 11.24 4.69 24.48
CA PHE A 539 11.08 3.44 23.75
C PHE A 539 10.54 2.32 24.64
N PHE A 540 11.16 2.10 25.81
CA PHE A 540 10.73 1.06 26.71
C PHE A 540 9.30 1.27 27.21
N SER A 541 8.95 2.49 27.62
CA SER A 541 7.60 2.81 28.08
C SER A 541 6.53 2.60 27.01
N LYS A 542 6.78 3.03 25.76
CA LYS A 542 5.82 2.94 24.66
C LYS A 542 5.69 1.53 24.08
N SER A 543 6.75 0.75 24.11
CA SER A 543 6.75 -0.61 23.57
C SER A 543 6.11 -1.65 24.48
N ASP A 544 5.73 -1.30 25.72
CA ASP A 544 5.27 -2.25 26.74
C ASP A 544 4.02 -3.05 26.33
N ASN A 545 3.21 -2.50 25.42
CA ASN A 545 2.00 -3.14 24.92
C ASN A 545 2.13 -3.70 23.50
N TRP A 546 3.34 -3.72 22.92
CA TRP A 546 3.54 -4.16 21.54
C TRP A 546 3.18 -5.64 21.33
N GLU A 547 2.41 -5.86 20.28
CA GLU A 547 2.08 -7.18 19.75
C GLU A 547 3.28 -7.81 19.03
N LYS A 548 3.17 -9.10 18.71
CA LYS A 548 4.23 -9.85 18.01
C LYS A 548 4.67 -9.19 16.71
N ASP A 549 3.73 -8.88 15.82
CA ASP A 549 4.05 -8.33 14.49
C ASP A 549 4.78 -6.98 14.60
N GLN A 550 4.35 -6.11 15.52
CA GLN A 550 4.99 -4.81 15.76
C GLN A 550 6.43 -4.99 16.27
N HIS A 551 6.60 -5.79 17.32
CA HIS A 551 7.90 -6.00 17.95
C HIS A 551 8.90 -6.72 17.01
N TYR A 552 8.46 -7.74 16.27
CA TYR A 552 9.33 -8.51 15.39
C TYR A 552 9.77 -7.69 14.17
N THR A 553 8.88 -6.85 13.63
CA THR A 553 9.22 -5.88 12.59
C THR A 553 10.25 -4.88 13.08
N TRP A 554 10.09 -4.40 14.31
CA TRP A 554 11.05 -3.50 14.95
C TRP A 554 12.43 -4.16 15.15
N VAL A 555 12.48 -5.41 15.65
CA VAL A 555 13.74 -6.18 15.80
C VAL A 555 14.46 -6.30 14.45
N ARG A 556 13.74 -6.66 13.38
CA ARG A 556 14.30 -6.71 12.01
C ARG A 556 14.92 -5.38 11.62
N ASN A 557 14.24 -4.27 11.87
CA ASN A 557 14.71 -2.95 11.49
C ASN A 557 15.97 -2.53 12.29
N CYS A 558 16.08 -2.90 13.56
CA CYS A 558 17.28 -2.68 14.36
C CYS A 558 18.52 -3.37 13.75
N PHE A 559 18.37 -4.63 13.33
CA PHE A 559 19.45 -5.33 12.62
C PHE A 559 19.83 -4.65 11.30
N ARG A 560 18.84 -4.18 10.52
CA ARG A 560 19.11 -3.46 9.27
C ARG A 560 19.85 -2.15 9.49
N LEU A 561 19.49 -1.39 10.52
CA LEU A 561 20.21 -0.17 10.88
C LEU A 561 21.64 -0.41 11.30
N LEU A 562 21.89 -1.53 11.99
CA LEU A 562 23.24 -1.95 12.31
C LEU A 562 24.05 -2.35 11.07
N GLY A 563 23.42 -2.50 9.89
CA GLY A 563 24.07 -2.87 8.64
C GLY A 563 23.91 -4.34 8.26
N ALA A 564 23.02 -5.09 8.93
CA ALA A 564 22.75 -6.48 8.61
C ALA A 564 21.62 -6.66 7.58
N GLU A 565 21.71 -7.70 6.76
CA GLU A 565 20.64 -8.16 5.88
C GLU A 565 19.65 -9.00 6.72
N ALA A 566 18.55 -8.39 7.17
CA ALA A 566 17.55 -9.08 8.02
C ALA A 566 16.17 -9.14 7.36
N ILE A 567 15.45 -10.24 7.57
CA ILE A 567 14.09 -10.50 7.06
C ILE A 567 13.14 -10.89 8.18
N TYR A 568 11.89 -10.42 8.10
CA TYR A 568 10.81 -10.86 8.97
C TYR A 568 10.19 -12.13 8.38
N SER A 569 10.11 -13.20 9.16
CA SER A 569 9.61 -14.51 8.70
C SER A 569 8.13 -14.75 9.04
N GLY A 570 7.48 -13.80 9.74
CA GLY A 570 6.14 -13.98 10.28
C GLY A 570 5.01 -13.63 9.30
N SER A 571 4.50 -14.66 8.63
CA SER A 571 3.08 -14.72 8.27
C SER A 571 2.57 -16.15 8.45
N SER A 572 1.29 -16.27 8.82
CA SER A 572 0.62 -17.56 9.06
C SER A 572 0.71 -18.44 7.80
N GLY A 573 1.59 -19.45 7.80
CA GLY A 573 1.80 -20.35 6.66
C GLY A 573 3.22 -20.43 6.11
N MET A 574 4.16 -19.61 6.61
CA MET A 574 5.58 -19.75 6.26
C MET A 574 6.29 -20.81 7.12
N LEU A 575 7.06 -21.67 6.46
CA LEU A 575 7.72 -22.87 7.00
C LEU A 575 8.90 -22.61 7.97
N SER A 576 9.24 -21.35 8.29
CA SER A 576 10.37 -21.02 9.16
C SER A 576 9.91 -20.69 10.58
N ARG A 577 10.50 -21.34 11.60
CA ARG A 577 10.27 -21.10 13.03
C ARG A 577 10.99 -19.87 13.59
N ALA A 578 11.89 -19.24 12.83
CA ALA A 578 12.55 -18.01 13.29
C ALA A 578 11.57 -16.84 13.23
N ASP A 579 11.55 -15.97 14.23
CA ASP A 579 10.75 -14.73 14.18
C ASP A 579 11.40 -13.73 13.22
N VAL A 580 12.73 -13.58 13.31
CA VAL A 580 13.56 -12.79 12.40
C VAL A 580 14.76 -13.64 11.94
N SER A 581 15.12 -13.53 10.67
CA SER A 581 16.33 -14.17 10.12
C SER A 581 17.32 -13.12 9.68
N VAL A 582 18.59 -13.25 10.09
CA VAL A 582 19.71 -12.45 9.58
C VAL A 582 20.48 -13.31 8.58
N ILE A 583 20.71 -12.81 7.38
CA ILE A 583 21.32 -13.56 6.26
C ILE A 583 22.65 -12.97 5.77
N GLY A 584 23.10 -11.87 6.40
CA GLY A 584 24.40 -11.25 6.21
C GLY A 584 24.60 -10.14 7.27
N PRO A 585 25.83 -9.89 7.77
CA PRO A 585 27.09 -10.59 7.46
C PRO A 585 27.26 -11.94 8.17
N PHE A 586 26.27 -12.38 8.95
CA PHE A 586 26.21 -13.69 9.59
C PHE A 586 24.83 -14.34 9.34
N LEU A 587 24.74 -15.65 9.53
CA LEU A 587 23.50 -16.42 9.50
C LEU A 587 22.91 -16.50 10.91
N GLY A 588 21.99 -15.61 11.22
CA GLY A 588 21.34 -15.50 12.53
C GLY A 588 19.90 -16.03 12.52
N GLY A 589 19.60 -16.97 13.39
CA GLY A 589 18.21 -17.29 13.76
C GLY A 589 17.83 -16.53 15.02
N VAL A 590 16.86 -15.63 14.93
CA VAL A 590 16.39 -14.80 16.03
C VAL A 590 15.02 -15.29 16.51
N GLU A 591 14.95 -15.66 17.79
CA GLU A 591 13.70 -15.84 18.53
C GLU A 591 13.44 -14.56 19.35
N ALA A 592 12.32 -13.90 19.12
CA ALA A 592 11.96 -12.65 19.79
C ALA A 592 10.71 -12.84 20.67
N LYS A 593 10.71 -12.26 21.86
CA LYS A 593 9.57 -12.24 22.78
C LYS A 593 9.03 -10.82 22.89
N SER A 594 7.87 -10.59 22.27
CA SER A 594 7.23 -9.28 22.35
C SER A 594 6.83 -8.97 23.80
N PRO A 595 6.78 -7.69 24.20
CA PRO A 595 6.36 -7.29 25.54
C PRO A 595 5.00 -7.88 25.94
N ARG A 596 4.06 -8.06 24.99
CA ARG A 596 2.78 -8.73 25.27
C ARG A 596 2.86 -10.26 25.40
N GLU A 597 3.87 -10.90 24.82
CA GLU A 597 4.12 -12.34 24.98
C GLU A 597 4.88 -12.60 26.29
N ASN A 598 4.18 -13.08 27.31
CA ASN A 598 4.78 -13.43 28.61
C ASN A 598 5.61 -12.27 29.20
N ARG A 599 5.10 -11.02 29.10
CA ARG A 599 5.79 -9.80 29.55
C ARG A 599 7.15 -9.55 28.88
N GLY A 600 7.37 -10.13 27.69
CA GLY A 600 8.64 -10.07 26.97
C GLY A 600 9.75 -10.92 27.60
N SER A 601 9.43 -11.82 28.54
CA SER A 601 10.43 -12.64 29.23
C SER A 601 10.98 -13.76 28.35
N ILE A 602 12.29 -13.80 28.19
CA ILE A 602 13.01 -14.93 27.61
C ILE A 602 13.03 -16.06 28.65
N ALA A 603 12.39 -17.18 28.32
CA ALA A 603 12.34 -18.40 29.13
C ALA A 603 13.12 -19.54 28.45
N THR A 604 13.31 -20.67 29.14
CA THR A 604 13.99 -21.89 28.66
C THR A 604 13.57 -22.31 27.25
N LYS A 605 12.26 -22.22 26.94
CA LYS A 605 11.72 -22.57 25.62
C LYS A 605 12.28 -21.67 24.50
N ALA A 606 12.44 -20.38 24.76
CA ALA A 606 12.95 -19.42 23.77
C ALA A 606 14.40 -19.74 23.39
N ILE A 607 15.21 -20.22 24.34
CA ILE A 607 16.60 -20.65 24.09
C ILE A 607 16.65 -21.79 23.07
N ARG A 608 15.85 -22.83 23.30
CA ARG A 608 15.73 -23.95 22.36
C ARG A 608 15.24 -23.49 20.99
N GLN A 609 14.26 -22.60 20.94
CA GLN A 609 13.73 -22.08 19.68
C GLN A 609 14.79 -21.26 18.91
N ALA A 610 15.65 -20.49 19.59
CA ALA A 610 16.76 -19.77 18.96
C ALA A 610 17.82 -20.72 18.35
N VAL A 611 18.07 -21.87 18.98
CA VAL A 611 18.95 -22.91 18.41
C VAL A 611 18.32 -23.54 17.16
N ASP A 612 17.05 -23.92 17.24
CA ASP A 612 16.30 -24.45 16.09
C ASP A 612 16.26 -23.43 14.93
N ALA A 613 16.01 -22.16 15.24
CA ALA A 613 15.94 -21.07 14.28
C ALA A 613 17.25 -20.92 13.50
N LYS A 614 18.41 -20.94 14.18
CA LYS A 614 19.73 -20.87 13.54
C LYS A 614 19.93 -21.99 12.51
N ILE A 615 19.58 -23.22 12.86
CA ILE A 615 19.70 -24.37 11.96
C ILE A 615 18.81 -24.20 10.73
N GLN A 616 17.58 -23.72 10.93
CA GLN A 616 16.64 -23.49 9.85
C GLN A 616 17.08 -22.38 8.91
N VAL A 617 17.56 -21.25 9.42
CA VAL A 617 18.11 -20.16 8.60
C VAL A 617 19.28 -20.68 7.77
N ALA A 618 20.21 -21.43 8.36
CA ALA A 618 21.34 -22.01 7.64
C ALA A 618 20.92 -23.02 6.54
N ASN A 619 19.86 -23.78 6.77
CA ASN A 619 19.32 -24.72 5.77
C ASN A 619 18.54 -24.01 4.66
N LYS A 620 17.87 -22.89 4.98
CA LYS A 620 17.09 -22.10 4.04
C LYS A 620 17.97 -21.30 3.07
N PHE A 621 19.16 -20.89 3.51
CA PHE A 621 20.12 -20.11 2.73
C PHE A 621 21.45 -20.88 2.55
N PRO A 622 21.44 -22.04 1.86
CA PRO A 622 22.63 -22.89 1.70
C PRO A 622 23.75 -22.22 0.90
N GLU A 623 23.44 -21.22 0.07
CA GLU A 623 24.41 -20.40 -0.65
C GLU A 623 25.26 -19.51 0.27
N LYS A 624 24.83 -19.31 1.52
CA LYS A 624 25.53 -18.51 2.54
C LYS A 624 26.31 -19.36 3.55
N LYS A 625 26.55 -20.65 3.27
CA LYS A 625 27.15 -21.63 4.22
C LYS A 625 28.48 -21.24 4.87
N GLY A 626 29.24 -20.31 4.28
CA GLY A 626 30.52 -19.84 4.80
C GLY A 626 30.41 -18.72 5.84
N LEU A 627 29.23 -18.13 6.03
CA LEU A 627 29.05 -17.07 7.03
C LEU A 627 29.02 -17.65 8.46
N PRO A 628 29.53 -16.90 9.46
CA PRO A 628 29.35 -17.23 10.87
C PRO A 628 27.89 -17.46 11.21
N ARG A 629 27.59 -18.36 12.15
CA ARG A 629 26.21 -18.68 12.55
C ARG A 629 25.94 -18.19 13.97
N ALA A 630 24.77 -17.62 14.19
CA ALA A 630 24.34 -17.13 15.50
C ALA A 630 22.95 -17.64 15.87
N SER A 631 22.80 -18.04 17.14
CA SER A 631 21.50 -18.23 17.79
C SER A 631 21.26 -17.04 18.70
N ILE A 632 20.16 -16.31 18.48
CA ILE A 632 19.88 -15.07 19.21
C ILE A 632 18.49 -15.15 19.82
N ALA A 633 18.38 -14.86 21.11
CA ALA A 633 17.12 -14.68 21.82
C ALA A 633 17.00 -13.23 22.28
N ILE A 634 15.90 -12.56 21.91
CA ILE A 634 15.64 -11.15 22.22
C ILE A 634 14.36 -11.04 23.01
N GLY A 635 14.37 -10.24 24.06
CA GLY A 635 13.19 -9.98 24.87
C GLY A 635 13.43 -8.83 25.84
N ARG A 636 12.34 -8.40 26.45
CA ARG A 636 12.33 -7.29 27.42
C ARG A 636 12.95 -7.69 28.76
N ARG A 637 12.83 -8.97 29.13
CA ARG A 637 13.36 -9.51 30.39
C ARG A 637 14.12 -10.80 30.15
N ILE A 638 15.23 -10.99 30.86
CA ILE A 638 16.04 -12.21 30.77
C ILE A 638 16.00 -12.93 32.12
N THR A 639 15.34 -14.08 32.16
CA THR A 639 15.13 -14.84 33.40
C THR A 639 16.42 -15.58 33.83
N PRO A 640 16.65 -15.81 35.13
CA PRO A 640 17.75 -16.65 35.61
C PRO A 640 17.74 -18.06 34.98
N HIS A 641 16.55 -18.62 34.74
CA HIS A 641 16.37 -19.88 34.04
C HIS A 641 16.84 -19.85 32.58
N ALA A 642 16.65 -18.74 31.86
CA ALA A 642 17.18 -18.59 30.51
C ALA A 642 18.71 -18.53 30.49
N ILE A 643 19.33 -17.86 31.47
CA ILE A 643 20.79 -17.83 31.62
C ILE A 643 21.33 -19.23 31.94
N ALA A 644 20.70 -19.94 32.87
CA ALA A 644 21.09 -21.31 33.21
C ALA A 644 20.93 -22.27 32.02
N GLU A 645 19.86 -22.12 31.24
CA GLU A 645 19.62 -22.94 30.05
C GLU A 645 20.60 -22.61 28.92
N GLU A 646 20.90 -21.33 28.68
CA GLU A 646 21.93 -20.94 27.71
C GLU A 646 23.28 -21.55 28.06
N LYS A 647 23.66 -21.55 29.35
CA LYS A 647 24.91 -22.19 29.80
C LYS A 647 24.96 -23.68 29.47
N LYS A 648 23.83 -24.40 29.55
CA LYS A 648 23.75 -25.82 29.12
C LYS A 648 24.00 -25.96 27.62
N TRP A 649 23.26 -25.21 26.79
CA TRP A 649 23.42 -25.25 25.33
C TRP A 649 24.81 -24.82 24.88
N ARG A 650 25.43 -23.86 25.56
CA ARG A 650 26.84 -23.48 25.34
C ARG A 650 27.79 -24.65 25.59
N ASN A 651 27.62 -25.39 26.68
CA ASN A 651 28.43 -26.59 26.96
C ASN A 651 28.23 -27.70 25.91
N GLU A 652 27.09 -27.70 25.21
CA GLU A 652 26.79 -28.59 24.08
C GLU A 652 27.29 -28.04 22.72
N GLY A 653 28.04 -26.93 22.71
CA GLY A 653 28.55 -26.31 21.48
C GLY A 653 27.50 -25.57 20.65
N GLN A 654 26.37 -25.21 21.27
CA GLN A 654 25.27 -24.46 20.64
C GLN A 654 24.94 -23.20 21.44
N PRO A 655 25.93 -22.29 21.65
CA PRO A 655 25.71 -21.13 22.48
C PRO A 655 24.64 -20.20 21.91
N VAL A 656 23.94 -19.48 22.79
CA VAL A 656 22.86 -18.54 22.43
C VAL A 656 23.19 -17.16 22.99
N LEU A 657 23.05 -16.13 22.17
CA LEU A 657 23.15 -14.74 22.60
C LEU A 657 21.81 -14.32 23.22
N LEU A 658 21.81 -13.87 24.47
CA LEU A 658 20.65 -13.31 25.16
C LEU A 658 20.81 -11.78 25.19
N ILE A 659 19.95 -11.06 24.49
CA ILE A 659 20.03 -9.60 24.41
C ILE A 659 18.69 -8.97 24.79
N ASN A 660 18.77 -7.92 25.61
CA ASN A 660 17.62 -7.12 25.98
C ASN A 660 17.22 -6.20 24.81
N ASP A 661 15.93 -6.00 24.56
CA ASP A 661 15.45 -5.11 23.50
C ASP A 661 15.96 -3.66 23.66
N MET A 662 16.07 -3.13 24.88
CA MET A 662 16.71 -1.83 25.15
C MET A 662 18.17 -1.78 24.71
N VAL A 663 18.92 -2.87 24.92
CA VAL A 663 20.33 -2.96 24.54
C VAL A 663 20.46 -2.99 23.01
N LEU A 664 19.58 -3.74 22.33
CA LEU A 664 19.50 -3.72 20.88
C LEU A 664 19.19 -2.31 20.35
N TYR A 665 18.22 -1.62 20.97
CA TYR A 665 17.87 -0.25 20.59
C TYR A 665 19.05 0.72 20.78
N TYR A 666 19.75 0.62 21.90
CA TYR A 666 20.93 1.42 22.19
C TYR A 666 22.05 1.19 21.16
N LEU A 667 22.32 -0.06 20.79
CA LEU A 667 23.26 -0.37 19.71
C LEU A 667 22.83 0.28 18.39
N SER A 668 21.54 0.24 18.05
CA SER A 668 21.02 0.89 16.84
C SER A 668 21.19 2.41 16.89
N LEU A 669 20.97 3.07 18.03
CA LEU A 669 21.23 4.51 18.20
C LEU A 669 22.72 4.84 18.08
N LYS A 670 23.61 3.93 18.48
CA LYS A 670 25.06 4.15 18.41
C LYS A 670 25.64 4.12 17.01
N THR A 671 24.89 3.69 16.00
CA THR A 671 25.28 3.76 14.57
C THR A 671 25.59 5.19 14.12
N ILE A 672 25.07 6.20 14.83
CA ILE A 672 25.27 7.62 14.57
C ILE A 672 26.73 8.07 14.82
N ASP A 673 27.31 7.55 15.91
CA ASP A 673 28.62 7.96 16.43
C ASP A 673 29.70 6.91 16.14
N ILE A 674 29.29 5.65 16.03
CA ILE A 674 30.17 4.49 15.88
C ILE A 674 29.85 3.85 14.52
N PRO A 675 30.78 3.89 13.56
CA PRO A 675 30.59 3.19 12.29
C PRO A 675 30.72 1.69 12.54
N PHE A 676 29.61 0.95 12.54
CA PHE A 676 29.64 -0.50 12.58
C PHE A 676 29.90 -1.05 11.18
N ASP A 677 30.99 -1.80 11.02
CA ASP A 677 31.23 -2.58 9.80
C ASP A 677 30.76 -4.04 9.96
N GLN A 678 30.88 -4.82 8.89
CA GLN A 678 30.43 -6.22 8.89
C GLN A 678 31.15 -7.09 9.93
N GLU A 679 32.43 -6.83 10.19
CA GLU A 679 33.20 -7.60 11.18
C GLU A 679 32.75 -7.26 12.59
N ASP A 680 32.37 -6.00 12.84
CA ASP A 680 31.86 -5.56 14.14
C ASP A 680 30.53 -6.25 14.46
N LEU A 681 29.66 -6.44 13.46
CA LEU A 681 28.42 -7.19 13.64
C LEU A 681 28.67 -8.67 13.92
N VAL A 682 29.64 -9.27 13.23
CA VAL A 682 30.06 -10.65 13.51
C VAL A 682 30.62 -10.76 14.93
N GLU A 683 31.43 -9.78 15.36
CA GLU A 683 31.94 -9.71 16.73
C GLU A 683 30.80 -9.65 17.75
N ILE A 684 29.89 -8.67 17.62
CA ILE A 684 28.74 -8.48 18.53
C ILE A 684 27.90 -9.76 18.60
N PHE A 685 27.45 -10.27 17.46
CA PHE A 685 26.38 -11.27 17.44
C PHE A 685 26.85 -12.72 17.40
N THR A 686 28.12 -13.00 17.09
CA THR A 686 28.64 -14.38 17.00
C THR A 686 29.79 -14.68 17.96
N LYS A 687 30.27 -13.72 18.76
CA LYS A 687 31.38 -13.97 19.72
C LYS A 687 31.02 -13.66 21.18
N ASN A 688 29.92 -12.98 21.44
CA ASN A 688 29.53 -12.53 22.79
C ASN A 688 28.31 -13.31 23.34
N TYR A 689 28.35 -14.65 23.30
CA TYR A 689 27.23 -15.48 23.74
C TYR A 689 26.95 -15.42 25.25
N GLY A 690 25.72 -15.76 25.63
CA GLY A 690 25.20 -15.59 26.99
C GLY A 690 24.47 -14.28 27.17
N LEU A 691 24.37 -13.85 28.42
CA LEU A 691 23.81 -12.56 28.76
C LEU A 691 24.69 -11.45 28.19
N PHE A 692 24.18 -10.71 27.22
CA PHE A 692 24.79 -9.50 26.70
C PHE A 692 24.52 -8.35 27.68
N ASP A 693 25.20 -8.42 28.82
CA ASP A 693 25.08 -7.46 29.90
C ASP A 693 25.81 -6.15 29.59
N LYS A 694 25.74 -5.23 30.55
CA LYS A 694 26.42 -3.94 30.46
C LYS A 694 27.94 -4.09 30.25
N GLN A 695 28.57 -5.02 30.94
CA GLN A 695 30.02 -5.19 30.87
C GLN A 695 30.42 -5.64 29.47
N THR A 696 29.67 -6.59 28.90
CA THR A 696 29.82 -7.06 27.52
C THR A 696 29.58 -5.93 26.52
N LEU A 697 28.50 -5.16 26.68
CA LEU A 697 28.21 -3.99 25.85
C LEU A 697 29.36 -2.97 25.87
N LYS A 698 29.90 -2.70 27.07
CA LYS A 698 31.05 -1.82 27.25
C LYS A 698 32.27 -2.34 26.53
N ASP A 699 32.66 -3.58 26.80
CA ASP A 699 33.89 -4.16 26.24
C ASP A 699 33.84 -4.20 24.71
N VAL A 700 32.67 -4.54 24.16
CA VAL A 700 32.45 -4.55 22.71
C VAL A 700 32.51 -3.14 22.11
N LEU A 701 31.81 -2.15 22.68
CA LEU A 701 31.82 -0.80 22.12
C LEU A 701 33.17 -0.10 22.27
N PHE A 702 33.91 -0.35 23.35
CA PHE A 702 35.28 0.15 23.50
C PHE A 702 36.23 -0.49 22.50
N LYS A 703 36.15 -1.81 22.31
CA LYS A 703 36.93 -2.52 21.30
C LYS A 703 36.67 -1.99 19.88
N ILE A 704 35.41 -1.77 19.52
CA ILE A 704 35.02 -1.19 18.22
C ILE A 704 35.51 0.26 18.12
N SER A 705 35.38 1.05 19.20
CA SER A 705 35.88 2.43 19.23
C SER A 705 37.39 2.51 19.04
N ASP A 706 38.14 1.56 19.61
CA ASP A 706 39.59 1.44 19.43
C ASP A 706 39.95 1.03 18.00
N LYS A 707 39.25 0.04 17.43
CA LYS A 707 39.40 -0.39 16.03
C LYS A 707 39.23 0.78 15.07
N HIS A 708 38.20 1.60 15.27
CA HIS A 708 37.90 2.77 14.42
C HIS A 708 38.63 4.05 14.83
N LYS A 709 39.56 3.97 15.80
CA LYS A 709 40.37 5.10 16.28
C LYS A 709 39.52 6.32 16.69
N LEU A 710 38.39 6.08 17.34
CA LEU A 710 37.52 7.14 17.83
C LEU A 710 38.23 7.96 18.91
N SER A 711 37.93 9.26 18.98
CA SER A 711 38.57 10.19 19.92
C SER A 711 38.31 9.83 21.39
N ASP A 712 39.22 10.23 22.29
CA ASP A 712 39.05 10.04 23.74
C ASP A 712 37.78 10.72 24.27
N LYS A 713 37.34 11.80 23.63
CA LYS A 713 36.06 12.47 23.93
C LYS A 713 34.87 11.51 23.71
N VAL A 714 34.85 10.78 22.60
CA VAL A 714 33.80 9.81 22.29
C VAL A 714 33.84 8.63 23.27
N LYS A 715 35.05 8.13 23.59
CA LYS A 715 35.24 7.04 24.57
C LYS A 715 34.82 7.43 25.98
N SER A 716 35.15 8.65 26.42
CA SER A 716 34.72 9.18 27.72
C SER A 716 33.19 9.27 27.79
N LYS A 717 32.58 9.85 26.75
CA LYS A 717 31.12 9.96 26.63
C LYS A 717 30.44 8.58 26.67
N LEU A 718 30.98 7.61 25.93
CA LEU A 718 30.50 6.22 25.94
C LEU A 718 30.53 5.60 27.34
N ASN A 719 31.59 5.83 28.11
CA ASN A 719 31.69 5.34 29.50
C ASN A 719 30.58 5.94 30.38
N ASP A 720 30.28 7.22 30.21
CA ASP A 720 29.28 7.92 31.02
C ASP A 720 27.85 7.54 30.64
N GLU A 721 27.56 7.33 29.35
CA GLU A 721 26.29 6.77 28.88
C GLU A 721 26.07 5.35 29.40
N ILE A 722 27.06 4.48 29.29
CA ILE A 722 26.97 3.09 29.75
C ILE A 722 26.74 3.02 31.27
N LYS A 723 27.35 3.92 32.05
CA LYS A 723 27.04 4.04 33.49
C LYS A 723 25.59 4.45 33.74
N ARG A 724 25.03 5.35 32.94
CA ARG A 724 23.61 5.79 33.08
C ARG A 724 22.63 4.68 32.70
N LEU A 725 23.00 3.80 31.78
CA LEU A 725 22.24 2.59 31.46
C LEU A 725 22.18 1.55 32.60
N ASP A 726 22.99 1.66 33.66
CA ASP A 726 22.96 0.73 34.81
C ASP A 726 21.58 0.59 35.44
N LEU A 727 20.94 1.74 35.71
CA LEU A 727 19.62 1.78 36.33
C LEU A 727 18.54 1.14 35.44
N ILE A 728 18.83 1.03 34.16
CA ILE A 728 17.91 0.64 33.09
C ILE A 728 18.06 -0.86 32.83
N ILE A 729 19.29 -1.32 32.58
CA ILE A 729 19.59 -2.73 32.29
C ILE A 729 19.39 -3.62 33.53
N ALA A 730 19.69 -3.12 34.74
CA ALA A 730 19.47 -3.87 35.97
C ALA A 730 17.98 -4.18 36.23
N SER A 731 17.06 -3.37 35.72
CA SER A 731 15.61 -3.63 35.82
C SER A 731 15.11 -4.75 34.88
N GLY A 732 15.93 -5.16 33.90
CA GLY A 732 15.58 -6.17 32.90
C GLY A 732 15.92 -7.61 33.29
N VAL A 733 16.62 -7.83 34.42
CA VAL A 733 16.86 -9.16 34.99
C VAL A 733 15.86 -9.34 36.13
N GLU A 734 14.97 -10.33 36.04
CA GLU A 734 14.05 -10.65 37.13
C GLU A 734 14.85 -11.24 38.30
N ASN A 735 14.72 -10.64 39.48
CA ASN A 735 15.15 -11.27 40.72
C ASN A 735 14.09 -12.31 41.11
N ASP A 736 14.52 -13.53 41.45
CA ASP A 736 13.66 -14.69 41.80
C ASP A 736 12.89 -14.51 43.14
N GLU A 737 12.48 -13.29 43.52
CA GLU A 737 11.80 -13.01 44.80
C GLU A 737 10.26 -12.95 44.73
N ASP A 738 9.62 -13.46 43.67
CA ASP A 738 8.15 -13.65 43.58
C ASP A 738 7.73 -15.13 43.44
#